data_AF-A0A937F163-F1
#
_entry.id   AF-A0A937F163-F1
#
_cell.length_a   1.000
_cell.length_b   1.000
_cell.length_c   1.000
_cell.angle_alpha   90.00
_cell.angle_beta   90.00
_cell.angle_gamma   90.00
#
_symmetry.space_group_name_H-M   'P 1'
#
loop_
_entity.id
_entity.type
_entity.pdbx_description
1 polymer ?
#
loop_
_entity_poly.entity_id
_entity_poly.type
_entity_poly.pdbx_seq_one_letter_code
_entity_poly.pdbx_strand_id
1 'polypeptide(L)'
;MKPHNGYQLWLWTIVLALGAIKMSPAIAQTTPDATLGRESSVMTPNQLINGLLSDRVDGGAIRGTNLFHSFTDFNIPESRGVYFTNPAGVENIISRVTGNNPSNLLGTLGVLGNANLFLLNPNGIIFGANARLDVRGSFTASTSDRFQFSDGSEFSAVNPQAPPLLTVTVPLGLQYGTARGSILNQANLVVGQDLTLHGGSISSRGQLTAANGELTVRSTTGDIDLNHFAAQTATITSAQNLNLIGSQLLTQGDLTLYAQDTVRVRDTVSQPVLLWAGGQLLVQGDRAIDIFALNHPNSHLVSGRDMILRSSSPVGGDAHYWAGGNIRIEQLDGSLGNLFSPYDPIFYATGDVQLGGYSGFSLHIFAGGKVTIPGPISITGAETAAVDTIIETIPLPDGSVQVINGLASPTLDIRAGTLAPIPPPGYTLDLNDSTPPFSFIPLPYPNPNAPATSADITIGNINIAAPNGTVFLSNHYQPNLGLPGGDITVNGVNGLGIRTNIAAGNSGSVTIDARNSITLNAPIDTSSATGIAGNVKLLAGNTILTNAPIDTHSDSIAGSVTLLAGNTILTNAPIDTRSDGIAGDVTLLAGNNIFANTRIDTRSTGGNAGQVGLFARNNIQIDRSITTDVLPGSIGNAGNIQIDASQITIQNGAQLTANTFSSGSGGNIQINAQQLTLQNNAQLSSITGDDLRINPLAISNTGSGGNITITADTISLLDQSFIIAQTNSLSSGNAGALTITANQMNLQDGSYLSGATLGQGRGSTMRLDIADALTLTGTDTANSQTGIYLNSFASGNAGSLEILNARQILVQGGALISGTASRTGQAGNISINTPNGSVRVSGVSNNPRGQTASSILSETRASGQAGDITVNVRQLLVQDGGQVAAQTIGTGQAGTLTVNASELVQVTGATGSFVSRLFLDTTNTGNAGELAISTPRLLLQNGGRVSARTSGDGEGGLIRVVALEGIEVNGSSGAFDSGLYFDSSGSGNARGITITTPQLTMQNNGQVTVSGTGTGISGNIDISAGSISLVNQARIRATTRQSEGGNIVMRLSNPNVSIWMANNSEISAEAFGLANAGMLTIDAAGAIISRSLADNNDIVANAIYGRGGNINATASLILNFREFQGRRTSESDFTSLSVSPLPGVFPGEININTLDSPSTQTLPEDLLPDQMAIVCHAGSRAEQRSEFVISGAGGMPTRSGDAMSSEAIAVGLVAPVLPSEPITKASKSLSPPLEIVEAQRLIKLSDGTIALVAPSIPTGLPVSGCQTP
;
A
#
# COMPACT_ATOMS: atom_id res chain seq x y z
N MET A 1 -44.93 44.26 9.90
CA MET A 1 -46.39 44.35 10.17
C MET A 1 -46.91 45.71 9.69
N LYS A 2 -48.18 45.83 9.28
CA LYS A 2 -48.98 47.08 9.40
C LYS A 2 -49.64 47.10 10.80
N PRO A 3 -50.21 48.19 11.34
CA PRO A 3 -50.53 49.52 10.78
C PRO A 3 -49.74 50.65 11.52
N HIS A 4 -50.14 51.92 11.78
CA HIS A 4 -51.38 52.72 11.63
C HIS A 4 -51.12 54.25 11.53
N ASN A 5 -51.93 54.95 10.72
CA ASN A 5 -52.56 56.27 10.91
C ASN A 5 -51.79 57.55 11.37
N GLY A 6 -51.71 58.52 10.43
CA GLY A 6 -52.33 59.87 10.56
C GLY A 6 -51.54 61.01 11.26
N TYR A 7 -51.94 62.28 11.16
CA TYR A 7 -52.90 63.00 10.27
C TYR A 7 -52.72 64.54 10.44
N GLN A 8 -53.37 65.37 9.59
CA GLN A 8 -53.38 66.88 9.55
C GLN A 8 -52.10 67.51 8.92
N LEU A 9 -52.16 68.41 7.92
CA LEU A 9 -52.78 69.77 7.76
C LEU A 9 -52.13 70.80 8.73
N TRP A 10 -51.73 72.04 8.38
CA TRP A 10 -52.30 73.14 7.55
C TRP A 10 -51.17 74.06 6.96
N LEU A 11 -51.34 75.06 6.05
CA LEU A 11 -52.26 75.31 4.92
C LEU A 11 -51.87 76.61 4.10
N TRP A 12 -51.50 76.47 2.81
CA TRP A 12 -51.68 77.41 1.66
C TRP A 12 -50.96 78.81 1.49
N THR A 13 -50.71 79.15 0.21
CA THR A 13 -50.65 80.47 -0.49
C THR A 13 -49.58 81.55 -0.25
N ILE A 14 -48.64 81.67 -1.22
CA ILE A 14 -48.55 82.72 -2.27
C ILE A 14 -48.94 84.19 -1.92
N VAL A 15 -48.02 85.15 -2.17
CA VAL A 15 -48.20 86.34 -3.04
C VAL A 15 -46.85 87.01 -3.35
N LEU A 16 -46.75 87.71 -4.50
CA LEU A 16 -45.53 88.40 -4.96
C LEU A 16 -45.23 89.67 -4.15
N ALA A 17 -43.93 89.99 -4.02
CA ALA A 17 -43.44 91.37 -3.96
C ALA A 17 -42.05 91.49 -4.61
N LEU A 18 -41.96 92.14 -5.77
CA LEU A 18 -40.65 92.59 -6.30
C LEU A 18 -40.22 93.84 -5.51
N GLY A 19 -39.11 93.73 -4.77
CA GLY A 19 -38.44 94.85 -4.11
C GLY A 19 -36.94 94.82 -4.42
N ALA A 20 -36.48 95.73 -5.29
CA ALA A 20 -35.12 95.67 -5.82
C ALA A 20 -34.07 96.14 -4.77
N ILE A 21 -33.39 95.18 -4.14
CA ILE A 21 -32.17 95.45 -3.37
C ILE A 21 -30.98 95.49 -4.35
N LYS A 22 -30.37 96.67 -4.52
CA LYS A 22 -29.09 96.79 -5.22
C LYS A 22 -27.99 96.17 -4.35
N MET A 23 -27.57 94.95 -4.67
CA MET A 23 -26.29 94.44 -4.19
C MET A 23 -25.16 95.27 -4.82
N SER A 24 -24.26 95.79 -3.99
CA SER A 24 -23.02 96.38 -4.48
C SER A 24 -22.08 95.27 -4.93
N PRO A 25 -21.33 95.42 -6.04
CA PRO A 25 -20.35 94.41 -6.43
C PRO A 25 -19.26 94.30 -5.38
N ALA A 26 -19.04 93.10 -4.85
CA ALA A 26 -17.87 92.81 -4.03
C ALA A 26 -16.62 92.85 -4.92
N ILE A 27 -15.74 93.82 -4.69
CA ILE A 27 -14.49 93.99 -5.44
C ILE A 27 -13.34 93.36 -4.66
N ALA A 28 -12.51 92.61 -5.39
CA ALA A 28 -11.35 91.84 -4.93
C ALA A 28 -11.65 90.61 -4.03
N GLN A 29 -11.08 89.47 -4.43
CA GLN A 29 -10.73 88.36 -3.52
C GLN A 29 -9.29 87.83 -3.76
N THR A 30 -8.59 88.33 -4.78
CA THR A 30 -7.15 88.13 -4.99
C THR A 30 -6.48 89.50 -4.97
N THR A 31 -5.46 89.66 -4.12
CA THR A 31 -4.87 90.95 -3.75
C THR A 31 -3.35 90.81 -3.67
N PRO A 32 -2.58 91.40 -4.60
CA PRO A 32 -1.12 91.46 -4.51
C PRO A 32 -0.61 92.09 -3.21
N ASP A 33 0.61 91.73 -2.81
CA ASP A 33 1.34 92.42 -1.74
C ASP A 33 2.55 93.20 -2.30
N ALA A 34 3.22 93.95 -1.43
CA ALA A 34 4.41 94.76 -1.77
C ALA A 34 5.75 94.06 -1.48
N THR A 35 5.75 92.77 -1.14
CA THR A 35 6.94 92.05 -0.63
C THR A 35 8.00 91.75 -1.70
N LEU A 36 7.62 91.82 -2.99
CA LEU A 36 8.53 91.78 -4.13
C LEU A 36 9.07 93.18 -4.52
N GLY A 37 8.77 94.22 -3.72
CA GLY A 37 9.28 95.58 -3.93
C GLY A 37 8.82 96.19 -5.26
N ARG A 38 9.77 96.47 -6.16
CA ARG A 38 9.47 97.03 -7.50
C ARG A 38 9.03 95.99 -8.53
N GLU A 39 9.13 94.70 -8.20
CA GLU A 39 8.76 93.58 -9.06
C GLU A 39 7.46 92.91 -8.56
N SER A 40 6.52 93.72 -8.07
CA SER A 40 5.22 93.27 -7.54
C SER A 40 4.37 92.53 -8.57
N SER A 41 3.54 91.58 -8.11
CA SER A 41 2.44 91.03 -8.91
C SER A 41 1.47 92.15 -9.30
N VAL A 42 1.00 92.14 -10.55
CA VAL A 42 0.04 93.11 -11.07
C VAL A 42 -1.23 92.37 -11.50
N MET A 43 -2.39 92.80 -11.03
CA MET A 43 -3.68 92.25 -11.48
C MET A 43 -4.26 93.13 -12.60
N THR A 44 -4.52 92.52 -13.75
CA THR A 44 -5.28 93.11 -14.86
C THR A 44 -6.68 92.47 -14.88
N PRO A 45 -7.69 93.09 -14.24
CA PRO A 45 -8.97 92.43 -13.99
C PRO A 45 -9.90 92.37 -15.21
N ASN A 46 -10.93 91.52 -15.12
CA ASN A 46 -12.06 91.44 -16.05
C ASN A 46 -11.70 91.26 -17.54
N GLN A 47 -10.64 90.49 -17.81
CA GLN A 47 -10.27 90.05 -19.14
C GLN A 47 -11.13 88.86 -19.58
N LEU A 48 -11.44 88.74 -20.87
CA LEU A 48 -12.10 87.55 -21.41
C LEU A 48 -11.02 86.57 -21.90
N ILE A 49 -10.81 85.47 -21.16
CA ILE A 49 -9.78 84.47 -21.43
C ILE A 49 -10.46 83.11 -21.62
N ASN A 50 -10.22 82.44 -22.74
CA ASN A 50 -10.85 81.15 -23.10
C ASN A 50 -12.40 81.16 -22.97
N GLY A 51 -13.03 82.33 -23.18
CA GLY A 51 -14.48 82.54 -23.02
C GLY A 51 -14.95 82.85 -21.59
N LEU A 52 -14.06 82.82 -20.60
CA LEU A 52 -14.34 83.04 -19.17
C LEU A 52 -13.91 84.44 -18.70
N LEU A 53 -14.76 85.11 -17.94
CA LEU A 53 -14.42 86.40 -17.32
C LEU A 53 -13.40 86.20 -16.19
N SER A 54 -12.20 86.73 -16.39
CA SER A 54 -11.02 86.34 -15.63
C SER A 54 -10.16 87.54 -15.23
N ASP A 55 -9.42 87.43 -14.13
CA ASP A 55 -8.38 88.40 -13.78
C ASP A 55 -7.00 87.85 -14.17
N ARG A 56 -6.23 88.60 -14.97
CA ARG A 56 -4.91 88.16 -15.43
C ARG A 56 -3.82 88.64 -14.47
N VAL A 57 -2.88 87.76 -14.15
CA VAL A 57 -1.67 88.10 -13.38
C VAL A 57 -0.54 88.46 -14.35
N ASP A 58 -0.03 89.67 -14.19
CA ASP A 58 1.12 90.26 -14.88
C ASP A 58 2.20 90.64 -13.84
N GLY A 59 3.35 91.15 -14.30
CA GLY A 59 4.42 91.60 -13.41
C GLY A 59 5.17 90.44 -12.75
N GLY A 60 5.52 90.58 -11.47
CA GLY A 60 6.33 89.60 -10.74
C GLY A 60 7.84 89.74 -10.98
N ALA A 61 8.65 88.97 -10.23
CA ALA A 61 10.11 89.01 -10.29
C ALA A 61 10.66 87.80 -11.05
N ILE A 62 11.37 88.01 -12.17
CA ILE A 62 11.96 86.92 -12.97
C ILE A 62 13.41 86.67 -12.56
N ARG A 63 13.78 85.41 -12.34
CA ARG A 63 15.17 84.95 -12.07
C ARG A 63 15.43 83.66 -12.84
N GLY A 64 16.24 83.74 -13.90
CA GLY A 64 16.43 82.59 -14.79
C GLY A 64 15.10 82.19 -15.44
N THR A 65 14.73 80.91 -15.31
CA THR A 65 13.44 80.40 -15.81
C THR A 65 12.30 80.43 -14.78
N ASN A 66 12.54 81.00 -13.58
CA ASN A 66 11.54 81.19 -12.53
C ASN A 66 10.91 82.60 -12.58
N LEU A 67 9.59 82.68 -12.45
CA LEU A 67 8.81 83.91 -12.25
C LEU A 67 8.12 83.86 -10.87
N PHE A 68 8.44 84.81 -9.99
CA PHE A 68 7.92 84.87 -8.62
C PHE A 68 6.77 85.86 -8.47
N HIS A 69 5.70 85.42 -7.79
CA HIS A 69 4.54 86.23 -7.43
C HIS A 69 4.22 86.13 -5.93
N SER A 70 3.68 87.21 -5.37
CA SER A 70 3.26 87.29 -3.97
C SER A 70 1.94 88.04 -3.83
N PHE A 71 1.10 87.57 -2.90
CA PHE A 71 -0.25 88.06 -2.65
C PHE A 71 -0.55 88.10 -1.14
N THR A 72 -1.32 89.08 -0.67
CA THR A 72 -1.92 89.04 0.68
C THR A 72 -3.04 87.99 0.73
N ASP A 73 -3.88 87.96 -0.31
CA ASP A 73 -5.02 87.05 -0.47
C ASP A 73 -5.04 86.49 -1.89
N PHE A 74 -5.39 85.22 -2.06
CA PHE A 74 -5.55 84.59 -3.37
C PHE A 74 -6.76 83.66 -3.37
N ASN A 75 -7.86 84.09 -3.99
CA ASN A 75 -9.14 83.38 -4.09
C ASN A 75 -9.78 83.65 -5.45
N ILE A 76 -10.57 82.69 -5.96
CA ILE A 76 -11.22 82.75 -7.27
C ILE A 76 -12.73 82.49 -7.08
N PRO A 77 -13.61 83.47 -7.34
CA PRO A 77 -15.06 83.25 -7.31
C PRO A 77 -15.53 82.20 -8.32
N GLU A 78 -16.69 81.59 -8.05
CA GLU A 78 -17.39 80.74 -9.03
C GLU A 78 -17.63 81.50 -10.35
N SER A 79 -17.62 80.77 -11.46
CA SER A 79 -17.82 81.32 -12.82
C SER A 79 -16.85 82.44 -13.23
N ARG A 80 -15.69 82.57 -12.54
CA ARG A 80 -14.59 83.46 -12.93
C ARG A 80 -13.27 82.68 -13.06
N GLY A 81 -12.29 83.29 -13.72
CA GLY A 81 -10.92 82.74 -13.83
C GLY A 81 -9.85 83.63 -13.18
N VAL A 82 -8.71 83.03 -12.86
CA VAL A 82 -7.43 83.75 -12.65
C VAL A 82 -6.36 83.07 -13.51
N TYR A 83 -5.68 83.84 -14.35
CA TYR A 83 -4.69 83.32 -15.30
C TYR A 83 -3.35 84.04 -15.17
N PHE A 84 -2.29 83.28 -14.93
CA PHE A 84 -0.92 83.81 -14.98
C PHE A 84 -0.44 83.98 -16.41
N THR A 85 0.24 85.08 -16.71
CA THR A 85 1.02 85.20 -17.95
C THR A 85 2.25 84.31 -17.92
N ASN A 86 2.67 83.82 -19.09
CA ASN A 86 3.92 83.09 -19.24
C ASN A 86 4.90 83.84 -20.18
N PRO A 87 5.81 84.67 -19.64
CA PRO A 87 6.83 85.35 -20.44
C PRO A 87 7.78 84.37 -21.15
N ALA A 88 8.35 84.79 -22.28
CA ALA A 88 9.30 83.96 -23.02
C ALA A 88 10.55 83.66 -22.17
N GLY A 89 10.90 82.37 -22.04
CA GLY A 89 12.00 81.90 -21.19
C GLY A 89 11.61 81.56 -19.75
N VAL A 90 10.34 81.73 -19.35
CA VAL A 90 9.82 81.24 -18.06
C VAL A 90 9.33 79.79 -18.21
N GLU A 91 9.75 78.95 -17.28
CA GLU A 91 9.37 77.53 -17.15
C GLU A 91 8.55 77.29 -15.87
N ASN A 92 8.75 78.10 -14.82
CA ASN A 92 8.13 77.91 -13.51
C ASN A 92 7.56 79.24 -12.98
N ILE A 93 6.30 79.22 -12.53
CA ILE A 93 5.59 80.35 -11.94
C ILE A 93 5.35 80.03 -10.46
N ILE A 94 6.03 80.75 -9.56
CA ILE A 94 6.09 80.44 -8.13
C ILE A 94 5.35 81.51 -7.34
N SER A 95 4.16 81.16 -6.84
CA SER A 95 3.24 82.07 -6.15
C SER A 95 3.14 81.77 -4.65
N ARG A 96 3.18 82.81 -3.80
CA ARG A 96 2.91 82.70 -2.36
C ARG A 96 1.76 83.61 -1.88
N VAL A 97 1.05 83.16 -0.85
CA VAL A 97 0.05 83.93 -0.10
C VAL A 97 0.61 84.24 1.28
N THR A 98 0.67 85.51 1.65
CA THR A 98 1.34 86.04 2.86
C THR A 98 0.38 86.53 3.94
N GLY A 99 -0.92 86.58 3.66
CA GLY A 99 -1.98 86.86 4.65
C GLY A 99 -2.35 85.62 5.49
N ASN A 100 -3.40 85.78 6.30
CA ASN A 100 -3.85 84.77 7.27
C ASN A 100 -5.07 83.96 6.78
N ASN A 101 -5.48 84.11 5.51
CA ASN A 101 -6.69 83.49 4.96
C ASN A 101 -6.35 82.27 4.09
N PRO A 102 -7.14 81.18 4.15
CA PRO A 102 -7.02 80.07 3.21
C PRO A 102 -7.47 80.49 1.80
N SER A 103 -6.92 79.84 0.78
CA SER A 103 -7.23 80.13 -0.63
C SER A 103 -8.48 79.39 -1.09
N ASN A 104 -9.59 80.12 -1.28
CA ASN A 104 -10.85 79.61 -1.82
C ASN A 104 -10.84 79.70 -3.35
N LEU A 105 -10.58 78.58 -4.00
CA LEU A 105 -10.49 78.44 -5.45
C LEU A 105 -11.80 77.79 -5.94
N LEU A 106 -12.80 78.60 -6.28
CA LEU A 106 -14.14 78.14 -6.69
C LEU A 106 -14.37 78.25 -8.20
N GLY A 107 -13.46 78.91 -8.92
CA GLY A 107 -13.45 79.08 -10.37
C GLY A 107 -12.23 78.44 -11.05
N THR A 108 -11.84 78.96 -12.21
CA THR A 108 -10.71 78.41 -13.00
C THR A 108 -9.37 79.06 -12.65
N LEU A 109 -8.34 78.25 -12.38
CA LEU A 109 -6.95 78.70 -12.21
C LEU A 109 -6.12 78.22 -13.41
N GLY A 110 -5.42 79.12 -14.11
CA GLY A 110 -4.70 78.74 -15.33
C GLY A 110 -3.39 79.49 -15.61
N VAL A 111 -2.69 79.04 -16.66
CA VAL A 111 -1.45 79.63 -17.17
C VAL A 111 -1.58 79.85 -18.67
N LEU A 112 -1.24 81.04 -19.15
CA LEU A 112 -1.25 81.41 -20.57
C LEU A 112 0.01 80.89 -21.29
N GLY A 113 0.24 79.58 -21.22
CA GLY A 113 1.43 78.91 -21.75
C GLY A 113 1.60 77.50 -21.19
N ASN A 114 2.85 77.01 -21.23
CA ASN A 114 3.20 75.65 -20.80
C ASN A 114 4.05 75.62 -19.52
N ALA A 115 4.24 76.75 -18.83
CA ALA A 115 4.99 76.79 -17.58
C ALA A 115 4.25 76.09 -16.43
N ASN A 116 5.05 75.55 -15.51
CA ASN A 116 4.59 74.95 -14.27
C ASN A 116 4.07 76.02 -13.32
N LEU A 117 3.05 75.72 -12.51
CA LEU A 117 2.48 76.65 -11.54
C LEU A 117 2.55 76.08 -10.12
N PHE A 118 3.23 76.81 -9.24
CA PHE A 118 3.36 76.51 -7.82
C PHE A 118 2.55 77.53 -7.01
N LEU A 119 1.67 77.07 -6.12
CA LEU A 119 0.84 77.90 -5.23
C LEU A 119 1.07 77.50 -3.77
N LEU A 120 1.53 78.46 -2.97
CA LEU A 120 1.87 78.30 -1.56
C LEU A 120 0.93 79.12 -0.66
N ASN A 121 0.14 78.48 0.20
CA ASN A 121 -0.64 79.15 1.24
C ASN A 121 -0.62 78.34 2.56
N PRO A 122 0.15 78.75 3.58
CA PRO A 122 0.24 78.05 4.87
C PRO A 122 -1.11 77.82 5.57
N ASN A 123 -2.09 78.70 5.34
CA ASN A 123 -3.39 78.68 6.01
C ASN A 123 -4.34 77.61 5.46
N GLY A 124 -4.09 77.10 4.25
CA GLY A 124 -4.93 76.09 3.60
C GLY A 124 -5.36 76.47 2.17
N ILE A 125 -5.79 75.47 1.41
CA ILE A 125 -6.27 75.63 0.02
C ILE A 125 -7.55 74.82 -0.16
N ILE A 126 -8.60 75.43 -0.69
CA ILE A 126 -9.92 74.84 -0.89
C ILE A 126 -10.30 74.98 -2.36
N PHE A 127 -10.37 73.86 -3.09
CA PHE A 127 -10.96 73.80 -4.41
C PHE A 127 -12.45 73.45 -4.28
N GLY A 128 -13.34 74.40 -4.62
CA GLY A 128 -14.79 74.20 -4.58
C GLY A 128 -15.26 73.31 -5.74
N ALA A 129 -16.47 72.76 -5.68
CA ALA A 129 -16.95 71.74 -6.64
C ALA A 129 -16.89 72.14 -8.13
N ASN A 130 -17.01 73.42 -8.43
CA ASN A 130 -16.97 73.98 -9.79
C ASN A 130 -15.56 74.43 -10.24
N ALA A 131 -14.53 74.23 -9.42
CA ALA A 131 -13.17 74.69 -9.71
C ALA A 131 -12.54 73.89 -10.87
N ARG A 132 -11.64 74.55 -11.63
CA ARG A 132 -10.95 73.92 -12.76
C ARG A 132 -9.50 74.40 -12.83
N LEU A 133 -8.63 73.57 -13.42
CA LEU A 133 -7.27 73.96 -13.79
C LEU A 133 -7.18 74.07 -15.32
N ASP A 134 -6.55 75.14 -15.82
CA ASP A 134 -6.13 75.29 -17.22
C ASP A 134 -4.61 75.50 -17.24
N VAL A 135 -3.90 74.43 -16.84
CA VAL A 135 -2.44 74.40 -16.64
C VAL A 135 -1.86 73.27 -17.47
N ARG A 136 -1.01 73.64 -18.45
CA ARG A 136 -0.39 72.69 -19.39
C ARG A 136 0.96 72.14 -18.94
N GLY A 137 1.67 72.87 -18.08
CA GLY A 137 2.79 72.34 -17.31
C GLY A 137 2.30 71.54 -16.10
N SER A 138 3.17 71.32 -15.12
CA SER A 138 2.83 70.69 -13.85
C SER A 138 2.22 71.70 -12.85
N PHE A 139 1.42 71.23 -11.90
CA PHE A 139 0.80 72.07 -10.87
C PHE A 139 1.11 71.57 -9.46
N THR A 140 1.57 72.46 -8.59
CA THR A 140 1.87 72.17 -7.18
C THR A 140 1.08 73.10 -6.26
N ALA A 141 0.21 72.53 -5.42
CA ALA A 141 -0.45 73.25 -4.32
C ALA A 141 0.15 72.80 -2.97
N SER A 142 0.63 73.75 -2.16
CA SER A 142 1.25 73.45 -0.86
C SER A 142 0.82 74.40 0.26
N THR A 143 0.77 73.86 1.48
CA THR A 143 0.53 74.61 2.73
C THR A 143 1.77 74.66 3.63
N SER A 144 2.96 74.61 3.02
CA SER A 144 4.25 74.86 3.68
C SER A 144 4.51 76.35 3.91
N ASP A 145 5.50 76.67 4.74
CA ASP A 145 5.90 78.04 5.08
C ASP A 145 6.71 78.72 3.98
N ARG A 146 7.38 77.93 3.13
CA ARG A 146 8.35 78.39 2.12
C ARG A 146 8.79 77.29 1.16
N PHE A 147 9.17 77.70 -0.05
CA PHE A 147 10.06 76.95 -0.93
C PHE A 147 11.52 77.17 -0.50
N GLN A 148 12.37 76.15 -0.65
CA GLN A 148 13.82 76.21 -0.47
C GLN A 148 14.54 75.77 -1.75
N PHE A 149 15.65 76.43 -2.07
CA PHE A 149 16.40 76.28 -3.32
C PHE A 149 17.80 75.68 -3.12
N SER A 150 18.47 75.35 -4.23
CA SER A 150 19.67 74.50 -4.26
C SER A 150 20.93 75.09 -3.62
N ASP A 151 21.02 76.42 -3.53
CA ASP A 151 22.07 77.19 -2.85
C ASP A 151 21.72 77.54 -1.39
N GLY A 152 20.62 77.01 -0.87
CA GLY A 152 20.10 77.28 0.46
C GLY A 152 19.18 78.49 0.55
N SER A 153 18.83 79.14 -0.58
CA SER A 153 17.90 80.28 -0.58
C SER A 153 16.44 79.87 -0.29
N GLU A 154 15.59 80.84 0.06
CA GLU A 154 14.18 80.61 0.43
C GLU A 154 13.22 81.64 -0.18
N PHE A 155 11.99 81.20 -0.48
CA PHE A 155 10.85 82.06 -0.80
C PHE A 155 9.68 81.75 0.14
N SER A 156 9.54 82.54 1.22
CA SER A 156 8.64 82.25 2.35
C SER A 156 7.34 83.05 2.36
N ALA A 157 6.23 82.38 2.65
CA ALA A 157 4.94 82.99 2.97
C ALA A 157 4.92 83.63 4.37
N VAL A 158 5.50 82.96 5.38
CA VAL A 158 5.43 83.39 6.80
C VAL A 158 6.48 84.43 7.19
N ASN A 159 7.61 84.50 6.47
CA ASN A 159 8.62 85.56 6.61
C ASN A 159 8.90 86.23 5.26
N PRO A 160 7.94 86.98 4.70
CA PRO A 160 8.04 87.48 3.33
C PRO A 160 8.89 88.75 3.20
N GLN A 161 9.30 89.35 4.33
CA GLN A 161 10.05 90.62 4.42
C GLN A 161 11.56 90.43 4.65
N ALA A 162 12.03 89.22 4.97
CA ALA A 162 13.46 88.91 4.92
C ALA A 162 13.95 89.04 3.47
N PRO A 163 15.15 89.60 3.19
CA PRO A 163 15.62 89.84 1.82
C PRO A 163 15.62 88.54 1.01
N PRO A 164 14.73 88.40 0.00
CA PRO A 164 14.58 87.13 -0.69
C PRO A 164 15.73 86.95 -1.67
N LEU A 165 16.62 86.01 -1.36
CA LEU A 165 17.60 85.49 -2.30
C LEU A 165 16.85 84.65 -3.35
N LEU A 166 16.27 85.30 -4.36
CA LEU A 166 15.53 84.65 -5.45
C LEU A 166 16.52 84.09 -6.49
N THR A 167 16.36 82.83 -6.86
CA THR A 167 17.38 82.04 -7.58
C THR A 167 16.86 81.46 -8.90
N VAL A 168 17.79 80.96 -9.71
CA VAL A 168 17.57 80.50 -11.09
C VAL A 168 17.29 79.00 -11.21
N THR A 169 17.31 78.25 -10.10
CA THR A 169 17.02 76.81 -10.08
C THR A 169 15.60 76.54 -9.61
N VAL A 170 15.01 75.39 -9.97
CA VAL A 170 13.76 74.92 -9.35
C VAL A 170 13.93 74.75 -7.82
N PRO A 171 12.84 74.80 -7.03
CA PRO A 171 12.88 74.44 -5.62
C PRO A 171 13.40 73.01 -5.40
N LEU A 172 14.26 72.81 -4.40
CA LEU A 172 14.64 71.46 -3.94
C LEU A 172 13.75 70.93 -2.82
N GLY A 173 13.01 71.81 -2.12
CA GLY A 173 12.23 71.39 -0.96
C GLY A 173 11.18 72.40 -0.50
N LEU A 174 10.35 71.91 0.42
CA LEU A 174 9.25 72.63 1.06
C LEU A 174 9.47 72.52 2.58
N GLN A 175 9.61 73.66 3.26
CA GLN A 175 9.86 73.69 4.71
C GLN A 175 8.59 74.10 5.47
N TYR A 176 8.29 73.40 6.56
CA TYR A 176 7.04 73.51 7.32
C TYR A 176 7.27 74.06 8.72
N GLY A 177 6.43 75.01 9.13
CA GLY A 177 6.39 75.53 10.48
C GLY A 177 5.55 74.68 11.45
N THR A 178 5.17 75.33 12.55
CA THR A 178 4.37 74.73 13.64
C THR A 178 2.87 74.69 13.36
N ALA A 179 2.38 75.48 12.41
CA ALA A 179 1.00 75.45 11.93
C ALA A 179 0.99 74.97 10.46
N ARG A 180 0.01 74.16 10.07
CA ARG A 180 -0.05 73.53 8.73
C ARG A 180 -1.49 73.43 8.25
N GLY A 181 -1.86 74.24 7.27
CA GLY A 181 -3.20 74.24 6.68
C GLY A 181 -3.54 72.94 5.95
N SER A 182 -4.83 72.64 5.82
CA SER A 182 -5.33 71.51 5.04
C SER A 182 -5.51 71.85 3.55
N ILE A 183 -5.55 70.82 2.71
CA ILE A 183 -6.00 70.93 1.31
C ILE A 183 -7.32 70.17 1.17
N LEU A 184 -8.38 70.86 0.76
CA LEU A 184 -9.68 70.27 0.46
C LEU A 184 -9.97 70.42 -1.03
N ASN A 185 -10.19 69.31 -1.73
CA ASN A 185 -10.64 69.32 -3.12
C ASN A 185 -12.05 68.73 -3.25
N GLN A 186 -12.94 69.48 -3.87
CA GLN A 186 -14.30 69.06 -4.24
C GLN A 186 -14.50 68.96 -5.77
N ALA A 187 -13.52 69.38 -6.56
CA ALA A 187 -13.58 69.48 -8.02
C ALA A 187 -12.79 68.39 -8.76
N ASN A 188 -13.05 68.26 -10.05
CA ASN A 188 -12.25 67.43 -10.94
C ASN A 188 -11.05 68.26 -11.44
N LEU A 189 -9.88 68.05 -10.84
CA LEU A 189 -8.65 68.78 -11.14
C LEU A 189 -7.84 68.03 -12.21
N VAL A 190 -7.66 68.66 -13.37
CA VAL A 190 -6.95 68.08 -14.53
C VAL A 190 -5.75 68.95 -14.88
N VAL A 191 -4.57 68.37 -15.02
CA VAL A 191 -3.33 69.07 -15.38
C VAL A 191 -2.64 68.39 -16.56
N GLY A 192 -1.86 69.15 -17.33
CA GLY A 192 -1.15 68.63 -18.50
C GLY A 192 -0.04 67.63 -18.17
N GLN A 193 0.72 67.90 -17.11
CA GLN A 193 1.87 67.09 -16.65
C GLN A 193 1.62 66.57 -15.22
N ASP A 194 2.47 66.92 -14.24
CA ASP A 194 2.40 66.40 -12.87
C ASP A 194 1.43 67.18 -11.98
N LEU A 195 0.85 66.50 -10.98
CA LEU A 195 -0.04 67.09 -9.97
C LEU A 195 0.50 66.82 -8.57
N THR A 196 0.90 67.87 -7.85
CA THR A 196 1.40 67.77 -6.47
C THR A 196 0.48 68.47 -5.49
N LEU A 197 -0.02 67.75 -4.49
CA LEU A 197 -0.76 68.31 -3.34
C LEU A 197 0.01 67.99 -2.05
N HIS A 198 0.55 68.99 -1.35
CA HIS A 198 1.43 68.75 -0.19
C HIS A 198 1.14 69.67 1.01
N GLY A 199 0.48 69.15 2.05
CA GLY A 199 -0.02 69.97 3.18
C GLY A 199 -0.14 69.28 4.53
N GLY A 200 -0.98 69.82 5.43
CA GLY A 200 -1.18 69.30 6.79
C GLY A 200 -1.95 67.99 6.82
N SER A 201 -3.19 68.04 6.33
CA SER A 201 -4.08 66.92 5.99
C SER A 201 -4.70 67.20 4.61
N ILE A 202 -5.09 66.17 3.85
CA ILE A 202 -5.62 66.33 2.49
C ILE A 202 -6.91 65.51 2.32
N SER A 203 -7.95 66.08 1.72
CA SER A 203 -9.20 65.37 1.41
C SER A 203 -9.66 65.72 -0.01
N SER A 204 -9.68 64.75 -0.93
CA SER A 204 -10.12 64.93 -2.32
C SER A 204 -11.37 64.11 -2.60
N ARG A 205 -12.52 64.80 -2.69
CA ARG A 205 -13.82 64.21 -3.06
C ARG A 205 -14.05 64.22 -4.57
N GLY A 206 -13.47 65.18 -5.29
CA GLY A 206 -13.43 65.17 -6.75
C GLY A 206 -12.22 64.42 -7.30
N GLN A 207 -12.21 64.20 -8.61
CA GLN A 207 -11.18 63.45 -9.32
C GLN A 207 -9.86 64.25 -9.45
N LEU A 208 -8.72 63.57 -9.36
CA LEU A 208 -7.41 64.13 -9.69
C LEU A 208 -6.88 63.49 -10.98
N THR A 209 -6.41 64.27 -11.95
CA THR A 209 -5.95 63.75 -13.25
C THR A 209 -4.62 64.38 -13.68
N ALA A 210 -3.58 63.55 -13.74
CA ALA A 210 -2.22 63.89 -14.19
C ALA A 210 -1.80 62.96 -15.35
N ALA A 211 -2.53 63.05 -16.47
CA ALA A 211 -2.57 61.98 -17.48
C ALA A 211 -1.22 61.62 -18.13
N ASN A 212 -0.26 62.55 -18.13
CA ASN A 212 1.08 62.37 -18.70
C ASN A 212 2.23 62.45 -17.66
N GLY A 213 1.91 62.55 -16.37
CA GLY A 213 2.88 62.84 -15.30
C GLY A 213 2.57 62.14 -13.97
N GLU A 214 3.33 62.47 -12.93
CA GLU A 214 3.12 61.90 -11.59
C GLU A 214 1.99 62.61 -10.84
N LEU A 215 1.14 61.84 -10.15
CA LEU A 215 0.30 62.35 -9.06
C LEU A 215 0.99 62.12 -7.71
N THR A 216 1.48 63.19 -7.08
CA THR A 216 2.09 63.13 -5.75
C THR A 216 1.16 63.78 -4.72
N VAL A 217 0.60 63.00 -3.78
CA VAL A 217 -0.26 63.52 -2.70
C VAL A 217 0.37 63.20 -1.35
N ARG A 218 0.74 64.23 -0.59
CA ARG A 218 1.51 64.08 0.64
C ARG A 218 0.94 64.91 1.80
N SER A 219 0.62 64.26 2.90
CA SER A 219 0.31 64.96 4.16
C SER A 219 1.54 64.98 5.07
N THR A 220 1.51 65.85 6.09
CA THR A 220 2.66 66.06 6.98
C THR A 220 2.30 66.03 8.47
N THR A 221 1.00 66.04 8.82
CA THR A 221 0.51 65.99 10.21
C THR A 221 -0.75 65.16 10.40
N GLY A 222 -1.55 64.89 9.36
CA GLY A 222 -2.84 64.21 9.49
C GLY A 222 -3.21 63.39 8.25
N ASP A 223 -4.47 62.97 8.19
CA ASP A 223 -4.94 61.98 7.21
C ASP A 223 -4.92 62.47 5.75
N ILE A 224 -4.97 61.48 4.85
CA ILE A 224 -5.31 61.64 3.43
C ILE A 224 -6.61 60.87 3.16
N ASP A 225 -7.66 61.55 2.69
CA ASP A 225 -8.82 60.90 2.05
C ASP A 225 -8.75 61.11 0.54
N LEU A 226 -8.83 60.05 -0.26
CA LEU A 226 -8.86 60.16 -1.73
C LEU A 226 -10.01 59.37 -2.34
N ASN A 227 -10.80 60.04 -3.17
CA ASN A 227 -11.89 59.43 -3.91
C ASN A 227 -11.39 58.80 -5.22
N HIS A 228 -11.15 59.58 -6.29
CA HIS A 228 -10.82 59.05 -7.61
C HIS A 228 -9.57 59.71 -8.20
N PHE A 229 -8.72 58.98 -8.93
CA PHE A 229 -7.67 59.58 -9.76
C PHE A 229 -7.23 58.76 -10.97
N ALA A 230 -6.62 59.44 -11.95
CA ALA A 230 -5.93 58.86 -13.10
C ALA A 230 -4.58 59.57 -13.36
N ALA A 231 -3.48 58.81 -13.47
CA ALA A 231 -2.14 59.38 -13.70
C ALA A 231 -1.22 58.47 -14.53
N GLN A 232 -0.04 58.96 -14.94
CA GLN A 232 1.00 58.08 -15.49
C GLN A 232 1.60 57.20 -14.39
N THR A 233 1.95 57.79 -13.25
CA THR A 233 2.38 57.14 -12.00
C THR A 233 1.78 57.88 -10.80
N ALA A 234 1.73 57.28 -9.61
CA ALA A 234 1.26 57.99 -8.42
C ALA A 234 1.96 57.57 -7.12
N THR A 235 2.28 58.58 -6.30
CA THR A 235 2.92 58.44 -4.99
C THR A 235 2.06 59.13 -3.93
N ILE A 236 1.36 58.34 -3.11
CA ILE A 236 0.52 58.83 -2.02
C ILE A 236 1.23 58.56 -0.69
N THR A 237 1.37 59.57 0.17
CA THR A 237 2.19 59.52 1.40
C THR A 237 1.48 60.23 2.55
N SER A 238 0.83 59.45 3.42
CA SER A 238 0.16 59.99 4.62
C SER A 238 1.04 59.97 5.87
N ALA A 239 1.04 61.06 6.62
CA ALA A 239 1.61 61.18 7.95
C ALA A 239 0.72 60.61 9.07
N GLN A 240 -0.51 60.18 8.75
CA GLN A 240 -1.36 59.38 9.64
C GLN A 240 -2.01 58.26 8.80
N ASN A 241 -3.33 58.30 8.58
CA ASN A 241 -4.06 57.31 7.82
C ASN A 241 -4.20 57.71 6.35
N LEU A 242 -4.29 56.72 5.46
CA LEU A 242 -4.72 56.89 4.07
C LEU A 242 -6.06 56.17 3.91
N ASN A 243 -7.15 56.92 3.77
CA ASN A 243 -8.51 56.38 3.69
C ASN A 243 -8.97 56.35 2.22
N LEU A 244 -9.25 55.15 1.71
CA LEU A 244 -9.74 54.89 0.36
C LEU A 244 -11.09 54.18 0.45
N ILE A 245 -12.19 54.93 0.26
CA ILE A 245 -13.56 54.46 0.43
C ILE A 245 -14.33 54.66 -0.88
N GLY A 246 -14.74 53.56 -1.53
CA GLY A 246 -15.34 53.58 -2.87
C GLY A 246 -14.38 54.09 -3.96
N SER A 247 -13.07 54.04 -3.69
CA SER A 247 -12.05 54.75 -4.46
C SER A 247 -11.65 54.04 -5.75
N GLN A 248 -11.42 54.82 -6.81
CA GLN A 248 -10.97 54.32 -8.11
C GLN A 248 -9.66 55.02 -8.48
N LEU A 249 -8.54 54.32 -8.32
CA LEU A 249 -7.18 54.83 -8.49
C LEU A 249 -6.52 54.12 -9.67
N LEU A 250 -6.26 54.83 -10.77
CA LEU A 250 -5.73 54.23 -12.00
C LEU A 250 -4.38 54.84 -12.41
N THR A 251 -3.40 54.00 -12.72
CA THR A 251 -2.08 54.39 -13.22
C THR A 251 -1.61 53.50 -14.37
N GLN A 252 -0.83 54.07 -15.30
CA GLN A 252 -0.20 53.30 -16.38
C GLN A 252 1.14 52.66 -15.99
N GLY A 253 1.84 53.26 -15.03
CA GLY A 253 3.05 52.74 -14.39
C GLY A 253 2.78 52.30 -12.95
N ASP A 254 3.74 52.56 -12.08
CA ASP A 254 3.72 52.12 -10.68
C ASP A 254 2.78 52.99 -9.81
N LEU A 255 2.16 52.35 -8.80
CA LEU A 255 1.28 52.97 -7.81
C LEU A 255 1.83 52.68 -6.40
N THR A 256 2.21 53.73 -5.67
CA THR A 256 2.68 53.64 -4.28
C THR A 256 1.68 54.31 -3.34
N LEU A 257 1.14 53.53 -2.39
CA LEU A 257 0.21 53.95 -1.36
C LEU A 257 0.86 53.75 0.02
N TYR A 258 1.34 54.83 0.65
CA TYR A 258 2.04 54.79 1.93
C TYR A 258 1.31 55.56 3.04
N ALA A 259 1.29 55.01 4.25
CA ALA A 259 0.79 55.65 5.46
C ALA A 259 1.66 55.32 6.68
N GLN A 260 1.94 56.33 7.52
CA GLN A 260 2.65 56.13 8.80
C GLN A 260 1.80 55.43 9.88
N ASP A 261 0.48 55.45 9.76
CA ASP A 261 -0.42 54.65 10.59
C ASP A 261 -1.06 53.51 9.78
N THR A 262 -2.23 53.76 9.16
CA THR A 262 -3.03 52.73 8.48
C THR A 262 -3.36 53.13 7.04
N VAL A 263 -3.13 52.24 6.08
CA VAL A 263 -3.82 52.32 4.77
C VAL A 263 -5.14 51.55 4.89
N ARG A 264 -6.27 52.27 4.83
CA ARG A 264 -7.62 51.70 4.83
C ARG A 264 -8.18 51.67 3.42
N VAL A 265 -8.69 50.51 3.03
CA VAL A 265 -9.39 50.30 1.77
C VAL A 265 -10.77 49.71 2.08
N ARG A 266 -11.83 50.34 1.57
CA ARG A 266 -13.22 49.97 1.81
C ARG A 266 -14.07 50.15 0.55
N ASP A 267 -14.79 49.11 0.15
CA ASP A 267 -15.89 49.25 -0.79
C ASP A 267 -17.22 49.50 -0.06
N THR A 268 -18.30 49.59 -0.84
CA THR A 268 -19.68 49.58 -0.33
C THR A 268 -20.55 48.79 -1.31
N VAL A 269 -21.71 48.31 -0.85
CA VAL A 269 -22.70 47.59 -1.67
C VAL A 269 -23.18 48.34 -2.94
N SER A 270 -22.85 49.62 -3.10
CA SER A 270 -23.16 50.44 -4.28
C SER A 270 -21.94 51.13 -4.92
N GLN A 271 -20.72 50.93 -4.42
CA GLN A 271 -19.49 51.50 -4.97
C GLN A 271 -18.30 50.54 -4.76
N PRO A 272 -17.69 49.99 -5.83
CA PRO A 272 -16.48 49.18 -5.71
C PRO A 272 -15.27 50.02 -5.29
N VAL A 273 -14.21 49.34 -4.84
CA VAL A 273 -12.85 49.88 -4.94
C VAL A 273 -12.16 49.30 -6.17
N LEU A 274 -11.44 50.15 -6.92
CA LEU A 274 -10.54 49.70 -7.97
C LEU A 274 -9.16 50.34 -7.77
N LEU A 275 -8.15 49.53 -7.41
CA LEU A 275 -6.75 49.97 -7.39
C LEU A 275 -6.03 49.33 -8.59
N TRP A 276 -5.67 50.13 -9.59
CA TRP A 276 -5.07 49.64 -10.84
C TRP A 276 -3.70 50.26 -11.08
N ALA A 277 -2.66 49.42 -11.06
CA ALA A 277 -1.30 49.75 -11.48
C ALA A 277 -0.96 49.03 -12.78
N GLY A 278 -0.56 49.75 -13.83
CA GLY A 278 0.03 49.14 -15.03
C GLY A 278 1.47 48.65 -14.82
N GLY A 279 2.14 49.18 -13.79
CA GLY A 279 3.41 48.70 -13.23
C GLY A 279 3.21 47.93 -11.93
N GLN A 280 4.10 48.15 -10.96
CA GLN A 280 4.05 47.59 -9.60
C GLN A 280 3.00 48.30 -8.74
N LEU A 281 2.31 47.52 -7.89
CA LEU A 281 1.49 48.05 -6.80
C LEU A 281 2.22 47.84 -5.47
N LEU A 282 2.55 48.93 -4.77
CA LEU A 282 3.06 48.91 -3.40
C LEU A 282 2.04 49.57 -2.47
N VAL A 283 1.53 48.80 -1.51
CA VAL A 283 0.75 49.32 -0.38
C VAL A 283 1.57 49.12 0.89
N GLN A 284 1.83 50.18 1.65
CA GLN A 284 2.54 50.10 2.93
C GLN A 284 1.86 50.94 4.00
N GLY A 285 1.50 50.31 5.11
CA GLY A 285 0.99 50.99 6.30
C GLY A 285 1.83 50.60 7.50
N ASP A 286 2.61 51.54 8.03
CA ASP A 286 3.67 51.23 9.01
C ASP A 286 3.14 50.66 10.33
N ARG A 287 1.87 50.95 10.69
CA ARG A 287 1.17 50.26 11.79
C ARG A 287 0.20 49.17 11.30
N ALA A 288 -0.54 49.40 10.22
CA ALA A 288 -1.51 48.44 9.68
C ALA A 288 -1.82 48.65 8.18
N ILE A 289 -2.15 47.56 7.48
CA ILE A 289 -2.95 47.61 6.24
C ILE A 289 -4.31 46.98 6.55
N ASP A 290 -5.37 47.61 6.06
CA ASP A 290 -6.75 47.37 6.44
C ASP A 290 -7.65 47.41 5.18
N ILE A 291 -7.61 46.34 4.37
CA ILE A 291 -8.41 46.15 3.15
C ILE A 291 -9.61 45.26 3.49
N PHE A 292 -10.83 45.78 3.30
CA PHE A 292 -12.10 45.05 3.34
C PHE A 292 -12.96 45.54 2.18
N ALA A 293 -12.95 44.77 1.08
CA ALA A 293 -13.40 45.18 -0.24
C ALA A 293 -14.09 44.02 -0.99
N LEU A 294 -14.89 43.21 -0.29
CA LEU A 294 -15.73 42.15 -0.86
C LEU A 294 -17.24 42.39 -0.65
N ASN A 295 -17.66 43.61 -0.31
CA ASN A 295 -19.09 43.97 -0.25
C ASN A 295 -19.70 44.24 -1.64
N HIS A 296 -18.88 44.30 -2.68
CA HIS A 296 -19.28 44.59 -4.05
C HIS A 296 -18.45 43.74 -5.05
N PRO A 297 -19.06 43.04 -6.02
CA PRO A 297 -18.36 42.05 -6.87
C PRO A 297 -17.23 42.66 -7.71
N ASN A 298 -17.39 43.90 -8.19
CA ASN A 298 -16.38 44.55 -9.04
C ASN A 298 -15.23 45.20 -8.25
N SER A 299 -15.01 44.82 -6.98
CA SER A 299 -13.96 45.39 -6.12
C SER A 299 -12.65 44.63 -6.28
N HIS A 300 -11.61 45.27 -6.82
CA HIS A 300 -10.41 44.59 -7.31
C HIS A 300 -9.11 45.37 -7.04
N LEU A 301 -8.05 44.66 -6.67
CA LEU A 301 -6.68 45.17 -6.65
C LEU A 301 -5.88 44.53 -7.79
N VAL A 302 -5.32 45.34 -8.69
CA VAL A 302 -4.68 44.89 -9.93
C VAL A 302 -3.30 45.54 -10.10
N SER A 303 -2.29 44.72 -10.36
CA SER A 303 -0.93 45.13 -10.71
C SER A 303 -0.50 44.50 -12.04
N GLY A 304 0.11 45.29 -12.93
CA GLY A 304 0.71 44.83 -14.18
C GLY A 304 2.08 44.15 -13.98
N ARG A 305 2.63 44.20 -12.76
CA ARG A 305 3.85 43.51 -12.31
C ARG A 305 3.63 42.92 -10.91
N ASP A 306 4.62 43.02 -10.04
CA ASP A 306 4.55 42.58 -8.64
C ASP A 306 3.52 43.39 -7.84
N MET A 307 2.91 42.74 -6.85
CA MET A 307 2.09 43.36 -5.81
C MET A 307 2.73 43.10 -4.44
N ILE A 308 2.96 44.18 -3.68
CA ILE A 308 3.53 44.11 -2.33
C ILE A 308 2.60 44.83 -1.35
N LEU A 309 2.14 44.11 -0.32
CA LEU A 309 1.43 44.70 0.82
C LEU A 309 2.34 44.56 2.06
N ARG A 310 2.75 45.69 2.66
CA ARG A 310 3.76 45.73 3.73
C ARG A 310 3.27 46.40 5.01
N SER A 311 3.42 45.77 6.17
CA SER A 311 3.04 46.37 7.47
C SER A 311 3.82 45.81 8.65
N SER A 312 3.76 46.44 9.84
CA SER A 312 4.27 45.80 11.08
C SER A 312 3.34 44.69 11.59
N SER A 313 2.05 44.81 11.27
CA SER A 313 0.95 43.98 11.78
C SER A 313 0.43 43.06 10.67
N PRO A 314 -0.33 42.00 10.99
CA PRO A 314 -1.04 41.22 9.97
C PRO A 314 -1.89 42.12 9.08
N VAL A 315 -1.79 41.92 7.76
CA VAL A 315 -2.52 42.67 6.75
C VAL A 315 -3.98 42.21 6.76
N GLY A 316 -4.91 43.11 7.07
CA GLY A 316 -6.32 42.93 6.70
C GLY A 316 -6.39 43.00 5.17
N GLY A 317 -6.81 41.90 4.54
CA GLY A 317 -6.58 41.62 3.13
C GLY A 317 -7.76 40.96 2.43
N ASP A 318 -8.95 41.46 2.70
CA ASP A 318 -10.24 40.97 2.22
C ASP A 318 -10.58 41.63 0.88
N ALA A 319 -10.11 41.02 -0.21
CA ALA A 319 -10.28 41.47 -1.59
C ALA A 319 -9.89 40.36 -2.59
N HIS A 320 -10.17 40.59 -3.87
CA HIS A 320 -9.61 39.80 -4.98
C HIS A 320 -8.40 40.53 -5.60
N TYR A 321 -7.33 39.78 -5.85
CA TYR A 321 -6.01 40.28 -6.22
C TYR A 321 -5.53 39.71 -7.55
N TRP A 322 -5.06 40.58 -8.45
CA TRP A 322 -4.41 40.20 -9.71
C TRP A 322 -3.01 40.82 -9.81
N ALA A 323 -2.00 40.00 -10.10
CA ALA A 323 -0.62 40.45 -10.32
C ALA A 323 -0.02 39.87 -11.61
N GLY A 324 0.53 40.76 -12.44
CA GLY A 324 1.32 40.42 -13.61
C GLY A 324 2.67 39.80 -13.31
N GLY A 325 3.12 39.89 -12.05
CA GLY A 325 4.28 39.20 -11.51
C GLY A 325 3.94 38.45 -10.23
N ASN A 326 4.72 38.70 -9.18
CA ASN A 326 4.60 38.04 -7.88
C ASN A 326 3.58 38.74 -6.97
N ILE A 327 3.05 38.02 -5.97
CA ILE A 327 2.32 38.62 -4.83
C ILE A 327 3.08 38.29 -3.54
N ARG A 328 3.46 39.33 -2.78
CA ARG A 328 4.22 39.18 -1.53
C ARG A 328 3.62 40.01 -0.41
N ILE A 329 3.24 39.34 0.69
CA ILE A 329 2.88 40.01 1.94
C ILE A 329 4.14 40.11 2.81
N GLU A 330 4.48 41.32 3.26
CA GLU A 330 5.76 41.61 3.92
C GLU A 330 5.60 42.30 5.28
N GLN A 331 6.53 42.02 6.19
CA GLN A 331 6.85 42.86 7.33
C GLN A 331 7.70 44.07 6.89
N LEU A 332 7.83 45.09 7.75
CA LEU A 332 8.61 46.31 7.42
C LEU A 332 10.10 46.07 7.09
N ASP A 333 10.66 44.91 7.46
CA ASP A 333 12.03 44.48 7.15
C ASP A 333 12.16 43.64 5.86
N GLY A 334 11.06 43.39 5.15
CA GLY A 334 11.00 42.55 3.95
C GLY A 334 10.89 41.04 4.22
N SER A 335 10.82 40.61 5.49
CA SER A 335 10.44 39.24 5.84
C SER A 335 8.94 38.99 5.55
N LEU A 336 8.49 37.74 5.50
CA LEU A 336 7.10 37.42 5.11
C LEU A 336 6.10 37.77 6.22
N GLY A 337 5.09 38.58 5.88
CA GLY A 337 4.04 39.05 6.81
C GLY A 337 2.76 38.21 6.76
N ASN A 338 1.97 38.25 7.83
CA ASN A 338 0.72 37.49 7.94
C ASN A 338 -0.46 38.20 7.27
N LEU A 339 -1.44 37.43 6.80
CA LEU A 339 -2.67 37.88 6.15
C LEU A 339 -3.91 37.51 6.99
N PHE A 340 -4.93 38.37 7.03
CA PHE A 340 -6.23 38.13 7.67
C PHE A 340 -7.40 38.53 6.76
N SER A 341 -8.48 37.73 6.74
CA SER A 341 -9.69 38.00 5.93
C SER A 341 -10.96 37.42 6.57
N PRO A 342 -12.06 38.19 6.79
CA PRO A 342 -13.35 37.65 7.23
C PRO A 342 -14.14 36.92 6.13
N TYR A 343 -13.88 37.18 4.84
CA TYR A 343 -14.45 36.48 3.69
C TYR A 343 -13.34 35.84 2.85
N ASP A 344 -13.67 35.07 1.81
CA ASP A 344 -12.74 34.33 0.96
C ASP A 344 -11.87 35.29 0.09
N PRO A 345 -10.54 35.45 0.31
CA PRO A 345 -9.70 36.23 -0.57
C PRO A 345 -9.12 35.34 -1.69
N ILE A 346 -9.15 35.85 -2.92
CA ILE A 346 -8.69 35.13 -4.11
C ILE A 346 -7.46 35.81 -4.70
N PHE A 347 -6.39 35.03 -4.89
CA PHE A 347 -5.11 35.49 -5.44
C PHE A 347 -4.85 34.92 -6.83
N TYR A 348 -4.70 35.79 -7.83
CA TYR A 348 -4.28 35.44 -9.19
C TYR A 348 -2.92 36.08 -9.49
N ALA A 349 -1.88 35.26 -9.69
CA ALA A 349 -0.53 35.74 -10.00
C ALA A 349 0.04 34.99 -11.21
N THR A 350 0.76 35.67 -12.11
CA THR A 350 1.54 34.95 -13.15
C THR A 350 2.89 34.46 -12.63
N GLY A 351 3.43 35.11 -11.60
CA GLY A 351 4.65 34.72 -10.89
C GLY A 351 4.36 33.95 -9.58
N ASP A 352 5.26 34.09 -8.61
CA ASP A 352 5.20 33.39 -7.32
C ASP A 352 4.26 34.10 -6.31
N VAL A 353 3.70 33.36 -5.35
CA VAL A 353 2.89 33.91 -4.24
C VAL A 353 3.50 33.53 -2.89
N GLN A 354 3.75 34.54 -2.04
CA GLN A 354 4.42 34.35 -0.74
C GLN A 354 3.72 35.09 0.40
N LEU A 355 3.33 34.36 1.44
CA LEU A 355 2.70 34.87 2.66
C LEU A 355 3.49 34.36 3.88
N GLY A 356 3.47 35.07 5.00
CA GLY A 356 4.00 34.57 6.27
C GLY A 356 3.10 33.49 6.88
N GLY A 357 1.80 33.71 6.80
CA GLY A 357 0.72 32.87 7.34
C GLY A 357 -0.63 33.50 7.04
N TYR A 358 -1.72 32.77 7.32
CA TYR A 358 -3.09 33.20 7.05
C TYR A 358 -4.04 32.85 8.20
N SER A 359 -5.02 33.71 8.46
CA SER A 359 -6.15 33.40 9.33
C SER A 359 -7.42 34.04 8.76
N GLY A 360 -8.44 33.26 8.44
CA GLY A 360 -9.65 33.80 7.84
C GLY A 360 -10.66 32.75 7.43
N PHE A 361 -11.55 33.07 6.50
CA PHE A 361 -12.48 32.10 5.91
C PHE A 361 -11.74 31.25 4.86
N SER A 362 -12.32 30.90 3.70
CA SER A 362 -11.59 30.08 2.72
C SER A 362 -10.39 30.85 2.15
N LEU A 363 -9.44 30.17 1.53
CA LEU A 363 -8.30 30.80 0.86
C LEU A 363 -8.06 30.14 -0.50
N HIS A 364 -8.06 30.94 -1.57
CA HIS A 364 -7.83 30.48 -2.94
C HIS A 364 -6.61 31.18 -3.55
N ILE A 365 -5.63 30.40 -4.01
CA ILE A 365 -4.38 30.89 -4.62
C ILE A 365 -4.14 30.21 -5.97
N PHE A 366 -3.97 31.01 -7.01
CA PHE A 366 -3.65 30.61 -8.38
C PHE A 366 -2.35 31.27 -8.81
N ALA A 367 -1.23 30.59 -8.59
CA ALA A 367 0.10 31.04 -8.95
C ALA A 367 0.58 30.37 -10.24
N GLY A 368 0.97 31.16 -11.23
CA GLY A 368 1.74 30.69 -12.37
C GLY A 368 3.15 30.23 -11.97
N GLY A 369 3.67 30.70 -10.83
CA GLY A 369 4.90 30.24 -10.18
C GLY A 369 4.67 29.50 -8.86
N LYS A 370 5.65 29.54 -7.96
CA LYS A 370 5.63 28.75 -6.72
C LYS A 370 4.78 29.40 -5.61
N VAL A 371 4.31 28.59 -4.65
CA VAL A 371 3.61 29.10 -3.46
C VAL A 371 4.41 28.76 -2.19
N THR A 372 4.58 29.76 -1.31
CA THR A 372 5.34 29.60 -0.06
C THR A 372 4.59 30.26 1.11
N ILE A 373 4.18 29.45 2.09
CA ILE A 373 3.51 29.90 3.31
C ILE A 373 4.08 29.11 4.51
N PRO A 374 5.16 29.56 5.17
CA PRO A 374 5.90 28.77 6.15
C PRO A 374 5.29 28.78 7.56
N GLY A 375 4.45 29.77 7.88
CA GLY A 375 3.71 29.86 9.13
C GLY A 375 2.38 29.10 9.10
N PRO A 376 1.46 29.40 10.03
CA PRO A 376 0.16 28.75 10.10
C PRO A 376 -0.85 29.33 9.09
N ILE A 377 -1.68 28.46 8.55
CA ILE A 377 -2.90 28.75 7.79
C ILE A 377 -4.09 28.26 8.64
N SER A 378 -4.99 29.16 9.04
CA SER A 378 -6.17 28.85 9.84
C SER A 378 -7.45 29.22 9.10
N ILE A 379 -8.19 28.23 8.61
CA ILE A 379 -9.50 28.38 7.97
C ILE A 379 -10.58 28.25 9.05
N THR A 380 -11.37 29.31 9.25
CA THR A 380 -12.36 29.42 10.34
C THR A 380 -13.81 29.25 9.89
N GLY A 381 -14.09 29.28 8.59
CA GLY A 381 -15.45 29.22 8.04
C GLY A 381 -15.48 28.97 6.54
N ALA A 382 -16.69 28.65 6.05
CA ALA A 382 -17.07 28.71 4.64
C ALA A 382 -17.61 30.11 4.32
N GLU A 383 -17.68 30.49 3.04
CA GLU A 383 -18.18 31.79 2.63
C GLU A 383 -19.63 32.05 3.09
N THR A 384 -19.90 33.28 3.52
CA THR A 384 -21.21 33.76 3.99
C THR A 384 -21.74 34.98 3.22
N ALA A 385 -20.88 35.69 2.48
CA ALA A 385 -21.29 36.64 1.45
C ALA A 385 -21.77 35.88 0.20
N ALA A 386 -22.96 36.20 -0.31
CA ALA A 386 -23.57 35.47 -1.43
C ALA A 386 -22.99 35.85 -2.82
N VAL A 387 -21.69 36.19 -2.89
CA VAL A 387 -21.06 36.88 -4.03
C VAL A 387 -19.63 36.37 -4.23
N ASP A 388 -19.32 35.93 -5.45
CA ASP A 388 -17.95 35.74 -6.02
C ASP A 388 -16.98 34.72 -5.37
N THR A 389 -17.46 33.69 -4.65
CA THR A 389 -16.63 32.52 -4.26
C THR A 389 -16.31 31.59 -5.45
N ILE A 390 -15.40 30.63 -5.24
CA ILE A 390 -15.06 29.60 -6.23
C ILE A 390 -15.88 28.32 -6.06
N ILE A 391 -16.51 27.88 -7.15
CA ILE A 391 -17.14 26.56 -7.30
C ILE A 391 -16.60 25.90 -8.58
N GLU A 392 -15.88 24.79 -8.44
CA GLU A 392 -15.20 24.11 -9.55
C GLU A 392 -15.17 22.59 -9.35
N THR A 393 -15.11 21.82 -10.45
CA THR A 393 -14.84 20.37 -10.44
C THR A 393 -13.57 20.10 -11.23
N ILE A 394 -12.57 19.58 -10.54
CA ILE A 394 -11.17 19.48 -10.99
C ILE A 394 -10.87 18.02 -11.31
N PRO A 395 -10.58 17.64 -12.57
CA PRO A 395 -10.13 16.30 -12.91
C PRO A 395 -8.73 16.04 -12.34
N LEU A 396 -8.54 14.87 -11.73
CA LEU A 396 -7.27 14.42 -11.15
C LEU A 396 -6.59 13.37 -12.05
N PRO A 397 -5.26 13.20 -11.96
CA PRO A 397 -4.50 12.25 -12.79
C PRO A 397 -4.91 10.77 -12.68
N ASP A 398 -5.56 10.38 -11.59
CA ASP A 398 -6.09 9.03 -11.37
C ASP A 398 -7.47 8.80 -12.01
N GLY A 399 -8.01 9.79 -12.72
CA GLY A 399 -9.33 9.77 -13.34
C GLY A 399 -10.48 10.10 -12.39
N SER A 400 -10.21 10.39 -11.11
CA SER A 400 -11.20 10.92 -10.17
C SER A 400 -11.33 12.44 -10.29
N VAL A 401 -12.20 13.04 -9.46
CA VAL A 401 -12.38 14.50 -9.40
C VAL A 401 -12.29 15.02 -7.97
N GLN A 402 -11.65 16.18 -7.80
CA GLN A 402 -11.81 17.02 -6.61
C GLN A 402 -12.93 18.03 -6.87
N VAL A 403 -13.80 18.28 -5.90
CA VAL A 403 -14.76 19.39 -5.95
C VAL A 403 -14.28 20.50 -5.01
N ILE A 404 -14.38 21.74 -5.48
CA ILE A 404 -14.14 22.97 -4.72
C ILE A 404 -15.46 23.73 -4.65
N ASN A 405 -15.85 24.21 -3.47
CA ASN A 405 -17.06 25.00 -3.26
C ASN A 405 -16.95 25.80 -1.94
N GLY A 406 -16.41 27.02 -2.00
CA GLY A 406 -16.19 27.86 -0.81
C GLY A 406 -17.48 28.24 -0.07
N LEU A 407 -18.61 28.34 -0.77
CA LEU A 407 -19.95 28.57 -0.18
C LEU A 407 -20.52 27.36 0.59
N ALA A 408 -20.06 26.14 0.31
CA ALA A 408 -20.58 24.92 0.95
C ALA A 408 -19.66 24.36 2.03
N SER A 409 -18.35 24.62 1.95
CA SER A 409 -17.34 24.04 2.83
C SER A 409 -16.16 24.99 3.05
N PRO A 410 -15.63 25.09 4.29
CA PRO A 410 -14.40 25.84 4.57
C PRO A 410 -13.24 25.29 3.72
N THR A 411 -12.67 26.11 2.84
CA THR A 411 -11.76 25.61 1.79
C THR A 411 -10.36 26.22 1.88
N LEU A 412 -9.33 25.39 1.67
CA LEU A 412 -8.00 25.82 1.31
C LEU A 412 -7.67 25.23 -0.07
N ASP A 413 -7.48 26.10 -1.06
CA ASP A 413 -7.25 25.75 -2.47
C ASP A 413 -5.99 26.47 -2.95
N ILE A 414 -4.88 25.75 -3.03
CA ILE A 414 -3.60 26.30 -3.49
C ILE A 414 -3.17 25.58 -4.76
N ARG A 415 -3.08 26.35 -5.85
CA ARG A 415 -2.64 25.91 -7.16
C ARG A 415 -1.39 26.68 -7.59
N ALA A 416 -0.34 25.96 -7.96
CA ALA A 416 0.98 26.52 -8.26
C ALA A 416 1.56 26.01 -9.57
N GLY A 417 2.44 26.78 -10.20
CA GLY A 417 3.05 26.39 -11.48
C GLY A 417 2.05 26.15 -12.60
N THR A 418 0.87 26.77 -12.55
CA THR A 418 -0.20 26.58 -13.55
C THR A 418 0.10 27.39 -14.81
N LEU A 419 -0.63 27.12 -15.89
CA LEU A 419 -0.79 28.11 -16.96
C LEU A 419 -1.37 29.40 -16.35
N ALA A 420 -0.91 30.56 -16.83
CA ALA A 420 -1.25 31.85 -16.25
C ALA A 420 -2.79 32.06 -16.25
N PRO A 421 -3.37 32.55 -15.12
CA PRO A 421 -4.81 32.70 -15.00
C PRO A 421 -5.41 33.71 -15.99
N ILE A 422 -6.73 33.65 -16.10
CA ILE A 422 -7.59 34.47 -16.97
C ILE A 422 -7.30 35.98 -16.77
N PRO A 423 -7.48 36.84 -17.80
CA PRO A 423 -7.50 38.30 -17.65
C PRO A 423 -8.16 38.80 -16.35
N PRO A 424 -7.63 39.86 -15.72
CA PRO A 424 -8.40 40.58 -14.71
C PRO A 424 -9.72 41.09 -15.33
N PRO A 425 -10.81 41.21 -14.54
CA PRO A 425 -12.12 41.60 -15.05
C PRO A 425 -12.09 42.87 -15.90
N GLY A 426 -12.72 42.80 -17.08
CA GLY A 426 -12.69 43.86 -18.09
C GLY A 426 -13.48 45.10 -17.66
N TYR A 427 -12.81 46.02 -16.97
CA TYR A 427 -13.43 47.22 -16.42
C TYR A 427 -13.52 48.37 -17.43
N THR A 428 -14.71 48.97 -17.56
CA THR A 428 -14.94 50.22 -18.30
C THR A 428 -15.28 51.36 -17.34
N LEU A 429 -14.39 52.33 -17.22
CA LEU A 429 -14.56 53.52 -16.37
C LEU A 429 -15.62 54.45 -16.97
N ASP A 430 -16.70 54.71 -16.23
CA ASP A 430 -17.82 55.55 -16.68
C ASP A 430 -17.50 57.06 -16.53
N LEU A 431 -16.66 57.56 -17.45
CA LEU A 431 -16.18 58.95 -17.50
C LEU A 431 -17.23 59.96 -18.02
N ASN A 432 -18.49 59.85 -17.56
CA ASN A 432 -19.60 60.67 -18.04
C ASN A 432 -19.70 62.07 -17.40
N ASP A 433 -18.62 62.87 -17.51
CA ASP A 433 -18.72 64.33 -17.68
C ASP A 433 -17.73 64.81 -18.75
N SER A 434 -18.04 65.92 -19.40
CA SER A 434 -17.60 66.22 -20.75
C SER A 434 -16.21 66.86 -20.87
N THR A 435 -15.48 66.38 -21.88
CA THR A 435 -14.21 66.87 -22.47
C THR A 435 -12.89 66.55 -21.74
N PRO A 436 -11.81 66.15 -22.47
CA PRO A 436 -11.74 65.36 -23.72
C PRO A 436 -11.58 63.84 -23.43
N PRO A 437 -11.76 62.95 -24.42
CA PRO A 437 -11.73 61.51 -24.18
C PRO A 437 -10.30 60.97 -24.06
N PHE A 438 -9.81 60.84 -22.83
CA PHE A 438 -8.86 59.77 -22.53
C PHE A 438 -9.63 58.45 -22.47
N SER A 439 -9.74 57.79 -23.62
CA SER A 439 -9.95 56.34 -23.60
C SER A 439 -8.77 55.73 -22.83
N PHE A 440 -9.03 55.20 -21.63
CA PHE A 440 -8.23 54.10 -21.13
C PHE A 440 -8.37 52.98 -22.16
N ILE A 441 -7.43 52.91 -23.10
CA ILE A 441 -7.13 51.67 -23.80
C ILE A 441 -6.74 50.71 -22.68
N PRO A 442 -7.46 49.60 -22.45
CA PRO A 442 -7.00 48.60 -21.51
C PRO A 442 -5.60 48.20 -21.98
N LEU A 443 -4.58 48.51 -21.15
CA LEU A 443 -3.20 48.29 -21.55
C LEU A 443 -3.02 46.84 -21.96
N PRO A 444 -2.14 46.54 -22.93
CA PRO A 444 -1.80 45.15 -23.25
C PRO A 444 -1.43 44.44 -21.95
N TYR A 445 -1.90 43.19 -21.87
CA TYR A 445 -2.02 42.38 -20.66
C TYR A 445 -0.76 42.40 -19.77
N PRO A 446 -0.91 42.22 -18.45
CA PRO A 446 0.18 42.23 -17.47
C PRO A 446 1.50 41.70 -18.03
N ASN A 447 2.50 42.58 -18.08
CA ASN A 447 3.76 42.31 -18.76
C ASN A 447 4.58 41.32 -17.91
N PRO A 448 4.80 40.06 -18.37
CA PRO A 448 5.21 38.93 -17.52
C PRO A 448 6.71 38.94 -17.15
N ASN A 449 7.25 40.12 -16.86
CA ASN A 449 8.66 40.39 -16.55
C ASN A 449 9.06 40.06 -15.09
N ALA A 450 8.28 39.21 -14.42
CA ALA A 450 8.69 38.48 -13.23
C ALA A 450 8.49 36.98 -13.51
N PRO A 451 9.54 36.24 -13.87
CA PRO A 451 9.39 34.84 -14.25
C PRO A 451 9.03 33.98 -13.04
N ALA A 452 7.88 33.32 -13.12
CA ALA A 452 7.54 32.16 -12.29
C ALA A 452 8.76 31.25 -12.11
N THR A 453 9.16 30.99 -10.86
CA THR A 453 10.50 30.43 -10.60
C THR A 453 10.53 28.90 -10.60
N SER A 454 9.48 28.27 -10.09
CA SER A 454 9.23 26.83 -10.13
C SER A 454 7.74 26.58 -9.92
N ALA A 455 7.31 25.32 -9.94
CA ALA A 455 5.94 24.90 -9.62
C ALA A 455 5.76 24.43 -8.17
N ASP A 456 6.71 24.70 -7.27
CA ASP A 456 6.71 24.07 -5.95
C ASP A 456 5.68 24.68 -4.98
N ILE A 457 5.17 23.86 -4.07
CA ILE A 457 4.30 24.28 -2.97
C ILE A 457 4.99 23.94 -1.65
N THR A 458 5.25 24.93 -0.80
CA THR A 458 5.83 24.73 0.54
C THR A 458 4.95 25.36 1.60
N ILE A 459 4.36 24.54 2.47
CA ILE A 459 3.42 24.95 3.50
C ILE A 459 3.91 24.55 4.90
N GLY A 460 3.65 25.41 5.89
CA GLY A 460 3.80 25.17 7.32
C GLY A 460 2.63 24.36 7.89
N ASN A 461 1.86 24.98 8.79
CA ASN A 461 0.69 24.34 9.41
C ASN A 461 -0.58 24.69 8.63
N ILE A 462 -1.51 23.74 8.49
CA ILE A 462 -2.88 23.98 8.03
C ILE A 462 -3.84 23.54 9.15
N ASN A 463 -4.81 24.37 9.50
CA ASN A 463 -5.83 24.08 10.51
C ASN A 463 -7.21 24.52 10.01
N ILE A 464 -8.11 23.57 9.78
CA ILE A 464 -9.53 23.83 9.50
C ILE A 464 -10.36 23.28 10.66
N ALA A 465 -10.86 24.17 11.52
CA ALA A 465 -11.57 23.78 12.75
C ALA A 465 -13.09 23.56 12.55
N ALA A 466 -13.59 23.69 11.32
CA ALA A 466 -15.00 23.65 10.97
C ALA A 466 -15.36 22.36 10.17
N PRO A 467 -16.58 21.80 10.33
CA PRO A 467 -16.95 20.52 9.73
C PRO A 467 -16.91 20.51 8.19
N ASN A 468 -16.65 19.34 7.62
CA ASN A 468 -16.60 19.09 6.16
C ASN A 468 -15.60 19.98 5.38
N GLY A 469 -14.54 20.47 6.01
CA GLY A 469 -13.51 21.29 5.35
C GLY A 469 -12.83 20.59 4.17
N THR A 470 -12.23 21.36 3.27
CA THR A 470 -11.47 20.83 2.12
C THR A 470 -10.08 21.45 2.08
N VAL A 471 -9.04 20.62 2.03
CA VAL A 471 -7.67 21.03 1.71
C VAL A 471 -7.31 20.45 0.35
N PHE A 472 -7.06 21.31 -0.63
CA PHE A 472 -6.56 20.94 -1.95
C PHE A 472 -5.26 21.69 -2.26
N LEU A 473 -4.19 20.93 -2.52
CA LEU A 473 -2.89 21.44 -2.93
C LEU A 473 -2.52 20.78 -4.26
N SER A 474 -2.43 21.52 -5.37
CA SER A 474 -1.98 20.95 -6.66
C SER A 474 -0.99 21.84 -7.38
N ASN A 475 0.02 21.24 -7.99
CA ASN A 475 0.83 21.91 -9.02
C ASN A 475 0.76 21.22 -10.39
N HIS A 476 -0.15 20.25 -10.52
CA HIS A 476 -0.31 19.38 -11.68
C HIS A 476 -1.62 19.66 -12.44
N TYR A 477 -2.58 20.35 -11.82
CA TYR A 477 -3.74 20.91 -12.54
C TYR A 477 -3.33 22.03 -13.50
N GLN A 478 -3.74 21.92 -14.77
CA GLN A 478 -3.41 22.85 -15.86
C GLN A 478 -1.93 23.32 -15.85
N PRO A 479 -0.94 22.41 -15.91
CA PRO A 479 0.42 22.70 -15.48
C PRO A 479 1.23 23.44 -16.55
N ASN A 480 1.99 24.45 -16.13
CA ASN A 480 3.03 25.05 -16.95
C ASN A 480 4.27 24.13 -16.98
N LEU A 481 4.29 23.24 -17.96
CA LEU A 481 5.38 22.27 -18.19
C LEU A 481 6.73 22.92 -18.55
N GLY A 482 6.79 24.23 -18.77
CA GLY A 482 8.04 24.97 -18.96
C GLY A 482 8.79 25.27 -17.65
N LEU A 483 8.16 25.08 -16.49
CA LEU A 483 8.75 25.41 -15.18
C LEU A 483 9.43 24.21 -14.51
N PRO A 484 10.60 24.41 -13.86
CA PRO A 484 11.25 23.39 -13.04
C PRO A 484 10.44 23.13 -11.74
N GLY A 485 10.88 22.12 -11.00
CA GLY A 485 10.17 21.68 -9.78
C GLY A 485 8.81 21.06 -10.09
N GLY A 486 7.90 21.16 -9.13
CA GLY A 486 6.66 20.39 -9.08
C GLY A 486 6.57 19.50 -7.85
N ASP A 487 7.31 19.83 -6.79
CA ASP A 487 7.22 19.15 -5.49
C ASP A 487 6.24 19.87 -4.55
N ILE A 488 5.55 19.09 -3.71
CA ILE A 488 4.69 19.62 -2.64
C ILE A 488 5.23 19.15 -1.30
N THR A 489 5.63 20.10 -0.46
CA THR A 489 6.25 19.85 0.85
C THR A 489 5.41 20.45 1.98
N VAL A 490 4.98 19.59 2.89
CA VAL A 490 4.33 19.96 4.14
C VAL A 490 5.35 19.83 5.26
N ASN A 491 5.88 20.96 5.74
CA ASN A 491 6.94 20.97 6.75
C ASN A 491 6.42 21.00 8.17
N GLY A 492 5.33 21.74 8.41
CA GLY A 492 4.80 21.98 9.75
C GLY A 492 5.74 22.75 10.69
N VAL A 493 5.20 23.12 11.85
CA VAL A 493 5.89 23.85 12.93
C VAL A 493 5.34 23.35 14.27
N ASN A 494 6.23 23.05 15.22
CA ASN A 494 5.90 22.50 16.54
C ASN A 494 5.17 21.14 16.51
N GLY A 495 5.40 20.31 15.48
CA GLY A 495 4.75 19.00 15.33
C GLY A 495 3.28 19.05 14.88
N LEU A 496 2.78 20.24 14.57
CA LEU A 496 1.52 20.43 13.86
C LEU A 496 1.79 20.30 12.35
N GLY A 497 0.80 19.82 11.58
CA GLY A 497 0.89 19.66 10.13
C GLY A 497 -0.42 20.10 9.47
N ILE A 498 -1.08 19.22 8.72
CA ILE A 498 -2.46 19.45 8.25
C ILE A 498 -3.43 18.89 9.27
N ARG A 499 -4.32 19.73 9.79
CA ARG A 499 -5.41 19.34 10.69
C ARG A 499 -6.75 19.80 10.16
N THR A 500 -7.67 18.86 10.03
CA THR A 500 -9.09 19.10 9.78
C THR A 500 -9.95 18.42 10.86
N ASN A 501 -9.30 17.92 11.92
CA ASN A 501 -9.89 17.02 12.90
C ASN A 501 -10.87 17.70 13.86
N ILE A 502 -11.91 16.98 14.27
CA ILE A 502 -13.07 17.59 14.92
C ILE A 502 -13.72 16.71 15.99
N ALA A 503 -14.22 17.35 17.04
CA ALA A 503 -14.94 16.67 18.12
C ALA A 503 -16.41 16.38 17.78
N ALA A 504 -17.02 17.18 16.89
CA ALA A 504 -18.45 17.13 16.58
C ALA A 504 -18.72 17.34 15.08
N GLY A 505 -19.47 16.44 14.45
CA GLY A 505 -19.74 16.45 13.02
C GLY A 505 -18.65 15.73 12.21
N ASN A 506 -18.69 15.85 10.88
CA ASN A 506 -17.69 15.23 10.00
C ASN A 506 -16.43 16.09 9.88
N SER A 507 -15.27 15.44 9.86
CA SER A 507 -13.98 16.12 9.60
C SER A 507 -13.82 16.50 8.12
N GLY A 508 -12.86 17.37 7.83
CA GLY A 508 -12.50 17.78 6.47
C GLY A 508 -11.51 16.84 5.77
N SER A 509 -11.56 16.80 4.44
CA SER A 509 -10.71 15.94 3.59
C SER A 509 -9.47 16.64 3.05
N VAL A 510 -8.46 15.87 2.67
CA VAL A 510 -7.15 16.38 2.20
C VAL A 510 -6.74 15.70 0.89
N THR A 511 -6.57 16.48 -0.17
CA THR A 511 -6.09 16.04 -1.48
C THR A 511 -4.82 16.81 -1.85
N ILE A 512 -3.75 16.11 -2.18
CA ILE A 512 -2.47 16.69 -2.64
C ILE A 512 -2.08 16.05 -3.99
N ASP A 513 -1.74 16.86 -4.98
CA ASP A 513 -1.51 16.45 -6.37
C ASP A 513 -0.27 17.12 -6.98
N ALA A 514 0.85 16.38 -6.99
CA ALA A 514 2.19 16.86 -7.33
C ALA A 514 2.70 16.31 -8.67
N ARG A 515 3.28 17.17 -9.52
CA ARG A 515 3.92 16.75 -10.78
C ARG A 515 5.12 15.84 -10.57
N ASN A 516 5.87 16.03 -9.48
CA ASN A 516 7.03 15.22 -9.12
C ASN A 516 6.79 14.49 -7.79
N SER A 517 7.05 15.12 -6.64
CA SER A 517 7.05 14.42 -5.35
C SER A 517 6.20 15.10 -4.27
N ILE A 518 5.70 14.29 -3.33
CA ILE A 518 5.07 14.75 -2.09
C ILE A 518 5.97 14.37 -0.90
N THR A 519 6.32 15.34 -0.07
CA THR A 519 7.05 15.13 1.19
C THR A 519 6.22 15.64 2.37
N LEU A 520 5.83 14.72 3.27
CA LEU A 520 5.15 15.06 4.52
C LEU A 520 6.13 14.92 5.70
N ASN A 521 6.64 16.05 6.19
CA ASN A 521 7.48 16.11 7.39
C ASN A 521 6.68 16.40 8.67
N ALA A 522 5.39 16.71 8.53
CA ALA A 522 4.43 16.93 9.61
C ALA A 522 3.10 16.18 9.33
N PRO A 523 2.33 15.82 10.38
CA PRO A 523 1.23 14.87 10.25
C PRO A 523 0.06 15.41 9.43
N ILE A 524 -0.73 14.49 8.87
CA ILE A 524 -2.10 14.75 8.43
C ILE A 524 -3.05 14.11 9.45
N ASP A 525 -3.96 14.91 10.02
CA ASP A 525 -4.94 14.49 11.02
C ASP A 525 -6.34 14.96 10.58
N THR A 526 -7.13 14.00 10.09
CA THR A 526 -8.52 14.18 9.64
C THR A 526 -9.51 13.44 10.55
N SER A 527 -9.11 13.19 11.80
CA SER A 527 -9.88 12.37 12.75
C SER A 527 -11.19 13.03 13.21
N SER A 528 -12.16 12.22 13.63
CA SER A 528 -13.51 12.67 14.00
C SER A 528 -14.13 11.87 15.14
N ALA A 529 -14.28 12.50 16.31
CA ALA A 529 -14.72 11.82 17.54
C ALA A 529 -16.24 11.51 17.61
N THR A 530 -17.04 11.86 16.60
CA THR A 530 -18.49 11.52 16.57
C THR A 530 -19.11 11.40 15.17
N GLY A 531 -18.60 12.11 14.16
CA GLY A 531 -19.02 11.98 12.76
C GLY A 531 -18.00 11.24 11.90
N ILE A 532 -18.16 11.30 10.58
CA ILE A 532 -17.25 10.66 9.60
C ILE A 532 -15.91 11.43 9.54
N ALA A 533 -14.79 10.71 9.55
CA ALA A 533 -13.46 11.30 9.37
C ALA A 533 -13.10 11.54 7.90
N GLY A 534 -12.19 12.48 7.64
CA GLY A 534 -11.86 12.91 6.28
C GLY A 534 -10.95 11.96 5.52
N ASN A 535 -11.22 11.73 4.23
CA ASN A 535 -10.32 10.99 3.35
C ASN A 535 -9.01 11.76 3.10
N VAL A 536 -7.92 11.02 2.83
CA VAL A 536 -6.61 11.57 2.48
C VAL A 536 -6.13 10.97 1.16
N LYS A 537 -5.93 11.79 0.12
CA LYS A 537 -5.44 11.38 -1.20
C LYS A 537 -4.15 12.11 -1.57
N LEU A 538 -3.07 11.37 -1.79
CA LEU A 538 -1.79 11.91 -2.24
C LEU A 538 -1.44 11.33 -3.63
N LEU A 539 -1.29 12.20 -4.63
CA LEU A 539 -0.93 11.86 -6.01
C LEU A 539 0.43 12.49 -6.35
N ALA A 540 1.39 11.70 -6.83
CA ALA A 540 2.72 12.19 -7.19
C ALA A 540 3.22 11.55 -8.49
N GLY A 541 3.73 12.36 -9.43
CA GLY A 541 4.32 11.85 -10.68
C GLY A 541 5.57 10.99 -10.50
N ASN A 542 6.20 11.03 -9.33
CA ASN A 542 7.42 10.30 -8.98
C ASN A 542 7.34 9.65 -7.59
N THR A 543 7.51 10.41 -6.51
CA THR A 543 7.73 9.85 -5.16
C THR A 543 6.79 10.41 -4.09
N ILE A 544 6.27 9.55 -3.21
CA ILE A 544 5.59 9.95 -1.97
C ILE A 544 6.46 9.52 -0.77
N LEU A 545 6.75 10.45 0.14
CA LEU A 545 7.52 10.25 1.35
C LEU A 545 6.74 10.74 2.58
N THR A 546 6.30 9.82 3.45
CA THR A 546 5.60 10.16 4.70
C THR A 546 6.52 9.98 5.90
N ASN A 547 7.16 11.08 6.32
CA ASN A 547 8.02 11.13 7.52
C ASN A 547 7.23 11.42 8.81
N ALA A 548 5.95 11.78 8.70
CA ALA A 548 5.02 12.01 9.80
C ALA A 548 3.69 11.27 9.58
N PRO A 549 2.91 10.96 10.64
CA PRO A 549 1.72 10.12 10.55
C PRO A 549 0.61 10.66 9.65
N ILE A 550 -0.23 9.74 9.15
CA ILE A 550 -1.56 10.04 8.62
C ILE A 550 -2.58 9.36 9.55
N ASP A 551 -3.40 10.14 10.24
CA ASP A 551 -4.47 9.67 11.12
C ASP A 551 -5.83 10.12 10.57
N THR A 552 -6.72 9.16 10.30
CA THR A 552 -8.09 9.37 9.81
C THR A 552 -9.14 8.72 10.71
N HIS A 553 -8.80 8.48 11.99
CA HIS A 553 -9.61 7.74 12.95
C HIS A 553 -11.00 8.35 13.20
N SER A 554 -12.01 7.51 13.46
CA SER A 554 -13.34 7.94 13.89
C SER A 554 -14.00 7.00 14.90
N ASP A 555 -14.85 7.55 15.77
CA ASP A 555 -15.77 6.76 16.61
C ASP A 555 -16.94 6.15 15.78
N SER A 556 -17.05 6.50 14.49
CA SER A 556 -18.19 6.16 13.60
C SER A 556 -17.77 5.59 12.25
N ILE A 557 -17.11 6.37 11.38
CA ILE A 557 -16.60 5.91 10.09
C ILE A 557 -15.28 6.64 9.82
N ALA A 558 -14.17 5.90 9.74
CA ALA A 558 -12.85 6.46 9.52
C ALA A 558 -12.61 6.79 8.03
N GLY A 559 -11.75 7.77 7.77
CA GLY A 559 -11.41 8.20 6.41
C GLY A 559 -10.50 7.20 5.71
N SER A 560 -10.65 7.02 4.40
CA SER A 560 -9.75 6.18 3.60
C SER A 560 -8.50 6.95 3.15
N VAL A 561 -7.38 6.26 3.04
CA VAL A 561 -6.08 6.82 2.65
C VAL A 561 -5.64 6.22 1.31
N THR A 562 -5.31 7.07 0.34
CA THR A 562 -4.88 6.63 -1.00
C THR A 562 -3.59 7.33 -1.41
N LEU A 563 -2.54 6.54 -1.65
CA LEU A 563 -1.20 6.99 -2.05
C LEU A 563 -0.90 6.47 -3.47
N LEU A 564 -0.75 7.35 -4.44
CA LEU A 564 -0.47 7.04 -5.84
C LEU A 564 0.83 7.72 -6.29
N ALA A 565 1.88 6.94 -6.54
CA ALA A 565 3.18 7.46 -6.95
C ALA A 565 3.65 6.87 -8.29
N GLY A 566 4.06 7.70 -9.24
CA GLY A 566 4.55 7.26 -10.55
C GLY A 566 5.83 6.40 -10.51
N ASN A 567 6.53 6.36 -9.38
CA ASN A 567 7.74 5.57 -9.16
C ASN A 567 7.79 4.88 -7.78
N THR A 568 7.84 5.61 -6.66
CA THR A 568 8.10 5.01 -5.33
C THR A 568 7.27 5.61 -4.20
N ILE A 569 6.82 4.77 -3.25
CA ILE A 569 6.22 5.19 -1.98
C ILE A 569 7.13 4.76 -0.83
N LEU A 570 7.42 5.65 0.12
CA LEU A 570 8.08 5.35 1.39
C LEU A 570 7.20 5.82 2.55
N THR A 571 6.80 4.90 3.43
CA THR A 571 6.07 5.23 4.65
C THR A 571 6.97 5.04 5.88
N ASN A 572 7.51 6.15 6.38
CA ASN A 572 8.41 6.17 7.54
C ASN A 572 7.66 6.43 8.87
N ALA A 573 6.40 6.88 8.80
CA ALA A 573 5.54 7.12 9.96
C ALA A 573 4.11 6.58 9.73
N PRO A 574 3.39 6.14 10.78
CA PRO A 574 2.19 5.31 10.67
C PRO A 574 1.06 5.87 9.80
N ILE A 575 0.31 4.96 9.18
CA ILE A 575 -1.01 5.24 8.62
C ILE A 575 -2.04 4.55 9.53
N ASP A 576 -2.93 5.33 10.12
CA ASP A 576 -3.97 4.86 11.06
C ASP A 576 -5.36 5.29 10.57
N THR A 577 -6.19 4.32 10.22
CA THR A 577 -7.57 4.49 9.77
C THR A 577 -8.56 3.75 10.67
N ARG A 578 -8.15 3.44 11.92
CA ARG A 578 -8.95 2.65 12.87
C ARG A 578 -10.28 3.30 13.22
N SER A 579 -11.28 2.50 13.59
CA SER A 579 -12.61 3.00 13.94
C SER A 579 -13.30 2.22 15.04
N ASP A 580 -14.17 2.88 15.81
CA ASP A 580 -15.11 2.18 16.69
C ASP A 580 -16.40 1.77 15.96
N GLY A 581 -16.63 2.32 14.75
CA GLY A 581 -17.61 1.82 13.78
C GLY A 581 -16.93 1.15 12.60
N ILE A 582 -16.98 1.75 11.40
CA ILE A 582 -16.35 1.21 10.19
C ILE A 582 -14.98 1.88 9.97
N ALA A 583 -13.92 1.09 9.80
CA ALA A 583 -12.57 1.60 9.55
C ALA A 583 -12.30 1.88 8.06
N GLY A 584 -11.34 2.76 7.78
CA GLY A 584 -11.07 3.28 6.43
C GLY A 584 -10.11 2.39 5.63
N ASP A 585 -10.28 2.34 4.31
CA ASP A 585 -9.41 1.56 3.44
C ASP A 585 -8.06 2.26 3.21
N VAL A 586 -6.97 1.49 3.01
CA VAL A 586 -5.64 2.01 2.71
C VAL A 586 -5.10 1.41 1.40
N THR A 587 -4.87 2.26 0.39
CA THR A 587 -4.34 1.83 -0.92
C THR A 587 -3.03 2.55 -1.24
N LEU A 588 -1.99 1.77 -1.55
CA LEU A 588 -0.68 2.24 -2.00
C LEU A 588 -0.42 1.67 -3.41
N LEU A 589 -0.34 2.53 -4.43
CA LEU A 589 0.01 2.16 -5.80
C LEU A 589 1.26 2.91 -6.25
N ALA A 590 2.36 2.17 -6.46
CA ALA A 590 3.65 2.71 -6.89
C ALA A 590 4.06 2.19 -8.28
N GLY A 591 4.60 3.06 -9.12
CA GLY A 591 5.05 2.68 -10.47
C GLY A 591 6.22 1.67 -10.49
N ASN A 592 7.00 1.57 -9.41
CA ASN A 592 8.10 0.61 -9.24
C ASN A 592 8.15 0.00 -7.83
N ASN A 593 8.19 0.80 -6.75
CA ASN A 593 8.55 0.29 -5.40
C ASN A 593 7.67 0.82 -4.26
N ILE A 594 7.43 0.00 -3.23
CA ILE A 594 6.87 0.42 -1.93
C ILE A 594 7.82 -0.01 -0.80
N PHE A 595 8.11 0.92 0.13
CA PHE A 595 8.85 0.67 1.35
C PHE A 595 7.97 0.99 2.57
N ALA A 596 7.33 -0.04 3.13
CA ALA A 596 6.48 0.04 4.32
C ALA A 596 7.32 -0.12 5.59
N ASN A 597 8.01 0.96 5.97
CA ASN A 597 8.94 1.00 7.11
C ASN A 597 8.22 1.19 8.47
N THR A 598 6.89 1.26 8.44
CA THR A 598 6.01 1.68 9.52
C THR A 598 4.69 0.91 9.53
N ARG A 599 3.91 1.06 10.59
CA ARG A 599 2.61 0.38 10.73
C ARG A 599 1.55 0.96 9.78
N ILE A 600 0.75 0.08 9.19
CA ILE A 600 -0.56 0.40 8.62
C ILE A 600 -1.62 -0.26 9.49
N ASP A 601 -2.56 0.51 10.04
CA ASP A 601 -3.60 0.04 10.97
C ASP A 601 -4.99 0.44 10.49
N THR A 602 -5.83 -0.53 10.14
CA THR A 602 -7.21 -0.32 9.67
C THR A 602 -8.24 -1.03 10.55
N ARG A 603 -7.88 -1.33 11.81
CA ARG A 603 -8.69 -2.14 12.73
C ARG A 603 -10.00 -1.49 13.14
N SER A 604 -10.98 -2.32 13.51
CA SER A 604 -12.26 -1.89 14.08
C SER A 604 -12.50 -2.43 15.50
N THR A 605 -13.20 -1.68 16.36
CA THR A 605 -13.72 -2.14 17.65
C THR A 605 -15.23 -2.42 17.68
N GLY A 606 -15.99 -2.10 16.62
CA GLY A 606 -17.45 -2.33 16.57
C GLY A 606 -17.98 -2.85 15.22
N GLY A 607 -17.69 -2.14 14.13
CA GLY A 607 -18.08 -2.49 12.75
C GLY A 607 -17.01 -3.27 11.99
N ASN A 608 -16.98 -3.12 10.66
CA ASN A 608 -15.98 -3.79 9.80
C ASN A 608 -14.64 -3.04 9.83
N ALA A 609 -13.53 -3.78 9.71
CA ALA A 609 -12.21 -3.21 9.49
C ALA A 609 -11.94 -2.89 8.00
N GLY A 610 -11.01 -1.98 7.74
CA GLY A 610 -10.70 -1.48 6.39
C GLY A 610 -9.78 -2.39 5.60
N GLN A 611 -9.91 -2.38 4.28
CA GLN A 611 -9.07 -3.12 3.33
C GLN A 611 -7.66 -2.51 3.25
N VAL A 612 -6.65 -3.33 2.93
CA VAL A 612 -5.30 -2.84 2.59
C VAL A 612 -4.83 -3.40 1.25
N GLY A 613 -4.44 -2.52 0.32
CA GLY A 613 -3.89 -2.89 -0.99
C GLY A 613 -2.52 -2.24 -1.25
N LEU A 614 -1.47 -3.05 -1.46
CA LEU A 614 -0.13 -2.59 -1.81
C LEU A 614 0.26 -3.12 -3.20
N PHE A 615 0.47 -2.22 -4.16
CA PHE A 615 0.67 -2.56 -5.57
C PHE A 615 1.93 -1.88 -6.11
N ALA A 616 2.88 -2.66 -6.61
CA ALA A 616 4.11 -2.13 -7.23
C ALA A 616 4.59 -3.03 -8.38
N ARG A 617 5.38 -2.51 -9.33
CA ARG A 617 5.92 -3.36 -10.40
C ARG A 617 7.09 -4.23 -9.95
N ASN A 618 8.02 -3.65 -9.20
CA ASN A 618 9.32 -4.26 -8.93
C ASN A 618 9.39 -4.83 -7.50
N ASN A 619 9.34 -3.99 -6.47
CA ASN A 619 9.61 -4.41 -5.08
C ASN A 619 8.60 -3.86 -4.07
N ILE A 620 8.15 -4.70 -3.14
CA ILE A 620 7.45 -4.29 -1.91
C ILE A 620 8.23 -4.84 -0.71
N GLN A 621 8.73 -3.92 0.13
CA GLN A 621 9.41 -4.25 1.38
C GLN A 621 8.52 -3.85 2.57
N ILE A 622 8.34 -4.76 3.53
CA ILE A 622 7.50 -4.59 4.72
C ILE A 622 8.32 -4.92 5.97
N ASP A 623 8.63 -3.89 6.75
CA ASP A 623 9.44 -3.97 7.98
C ASP A 623 8.62 -3.89 9.28
N ARG A 624 7.30 -3.63 9.16
CA ARG A 624 6.36 -3.44 10.28
C ARG A 624 4.97 -3.97 9.93
N SER A 625 4.10 -4.05 10.93
CA SER A 625 2.80 -4.71 10.78
C SER A 625 1.81 -3.96 9.89
N ILE A 626 1.05 -4.74 9.11
CA ILE A 626 -0.15 -4.32 8.39
C ILE A 626 -1.33 -5.07 9.02
N THR A 627 -2.25 -4.37 9.68
CA THR A 627 -3.27 -5.01 10.53
C THR A 627 -4.67 -4.54 10.19
N THR A 628 -5.50 -5.46 9.69
CA THR A 628 -6.90 -5.25 9.28
C THR A 628 -7.90 -5.96 10.21
N ASP A 629 -7.48 -6.25 11.44
CA ASP A 629 -8.22 -7.06 12.42
C ASP A 629 -9.50 -6.39 12.96
N VAL A 630 -10.48 -7.20 13.36
CA VAL A 630 -11.63 -6.76 14.20
C VAL A 630 -11.43 -7.26 15.63
N LEU A 631 -11.46 -6.33 16.59
CA LEU A 631 -11.06 -6.52 17.98
C LEU A 631 -12.13 -7.22 18.85
N PRO A 632 -11.80 -7.65 20.09
CA PRO A 632 -12.77 -8.29 20.98
C PRO A 632 -13.96 -7.38 21.32
N GLY A 633 -15.17 -7.93 21.23
CA GLY A 633 -16.43 -7.22 21.55
C GLY A 633 -17.21 -6.67 20.35
N SER A 634 -16.62 -6.65 19.16
CA SER A 634 -17.25 -6.16 17.92
C SER A 634 -18.26 -7.15 17.32
N ILE A 635 -18.88 -6.80 16.18
CA ILE A 635 -19.72 -7.70 15.37
C ILE A 635 -19.26 -7.82 13.91
N GLY A 636 -18.50 -6.84 13.39
CA GLY A 636 -18.09 -6.80 11.98
C GLY A 636 -16.95 -7.74 11.57
N ASN A 637 -16.65 -7.74 10.26
CA ASN A 637 -15.64 -8.58 9.64
C ASN A 637 -14.29 -7.85 9.47
N ALA A 638 -13.19 -8.61 9.49
CA ALA A 638 -11.86 -8.09 9.22
C ALA A 638 -11.64 -7.77 7.72
N GLY A 639 -10.77 -6.81 7.44
CA GLY A 639 -10.47 -6.36 6.09
C GLY A 639 -9.53 -7.32 5.35
N ASN A 640 -9.61 -7.40 4.02
CA ASN A 640 -8.66 -8.18 3.24
C ASN A 640 -7.33 -7.43 3.09
N ILE A 641 -6.25 -8.17 2.86
CA ILE A 641 -4.93 -7.64 2.48
C ILE A 641 -4.58 -8.18 1.08
N GLN A 642 -4.29 -7.30 0.12
CA GLN A 642 -3.77 -7.67 -1.20
C GLN A 642 -2.40 -7.03 -1.45
N ILE A 643 -1.43 -7.82 -1.92
CA ILE A 643 -0.06 -7.37 -2.18
C ILE A 643 0.46 -7.96 -3.49
N ASP A 644 0.73 -7.10 -4.47
CA ASP A 644 1.17 -7.50 -5.82
C ASP A 644 2.46 -6.76 -6.23
N ALA A 645 3.57 -7.50 -6.41
CA ALA A 645 4.82 -7.01 -7.00
C ALA A 645 5.79 -8.13 -7.38
N SER A 646 6.71 -7.89 -8.33
CA SER A 646 7.68 -8.92 -8.77
C SER A 646 8.51 -9.51 -7.62
N GLN A 647 8.95 -8.69 -6.68
CA GLN A 647 9.61 -9.10 -5.43
C GLN A 647 8.83 -8.57 -4.23
N ILE A 648 8.59 -9.43 -3.24
CA ILE A 648 7.95 -9.07 -1.97
C ILE A 648 8.82 -9.60 -0.83
N THR A 649 9.26 -8.71 0.07
CA THR A 649 10.05 -9.05 1.25
C THR A 649 9.34 -8.59 2.51
N ILE A 650 9.04 -9.53 3.41
CA ILE A 650 8.37 -9.30 4.68
C ILE A 650 9.36 -9.72 5.76
N GLN A 651 9.72 -8.81 6.67
CA GLN A 651 10.87 -9.02 7.52
C GLN A 651 10.79 -8.35 8.90
N ASN A 652 11.78 -8.64 9.75
CA ASN A 652 12.07 -7.92 10.99
C ASN A 652 10.90 -7.89 12.00
N GLY A 653 10.17 -9.01 12.09
CA GLY A 653 8.99 -9.16 12.94
C GLY A 653 7.70 -8.52 12.38
N ALA A 654 7.68 -8.15 11.09
CA ALA A 654 6.46 -7.66 10.43
C ALA A 654 5.33 -8.70 10.47
N GLN A 655 4.14 -8.25 10.83
CA GLN A 655 2.93 -9.07 10.92
C GLN A 655 1.88 -8.57 9.93
N LEU A 656 1.48 -9.39 8.97
CA LEU A 656 0.34 -9.15 8.09
C LEU A 656 -0.86 -9.90 8.69
N THR A 657 -1.85 -9.16 9.19
CA THR A 657 -2.94 -9.76 9.96
C THR A 657 -4.32 -9.31 9.47
N ALA A 658 -5.21 -10.28 9.29
CA ALA A 658 -6.61 -10.08 8.92
C ALA A 658 -7.55 -10.85 9.86
N ASN A 659 -7.26 -10.79 11.16
CA ASN A 659 -7.85 -11.65 12.17
C ASN A 659 -9.23 -11.17 12.63
N THR A 660 -10.11 -12.10 13.02
CA THR A 660 -11.34 -11.78 13.75
C THR A 660 -11.24 -12.25 15.20
N PHE A 661 -11.48 -11.33 16.14
CA PHE A 661 -11.61 -11.61 17.56
C PHE A 661 -13.10 -11.60 18.01
N SER A 662 -14.04 -11.73 17.07
CA SER A 662 -15.48 -11.58 17.34
C SER A 662 -16.36 -12.64 16.66
N SER A 663 -17.67 -12.35 16.49
CA SER A 663 -18.60 -13.15 15.69
C SER A 663 -18.47 -12.98 14.17
N GLY A 664 -17.87 -11.89 13.70
CA GLY A 664 -17.65 -11.64 12.27
C GLY A 664 -16.48 -12.47 11.71
N SER A 665 -16.35 -12.54 10.39
CA SER A 665 -15.33 -13.37 9.72
C SER A 665 -13.97 -12.66 9.60
N GLY A 666 -12.90 -13.46 9.51
CA GLY A 666 -11.55 -12.99 9.17
C GLY A 666 -11.46 -12.56 7.69
N GLY A 667 -10.53 -11.66 7.40
CA GLY A 667 -10.26 -11.18 6.05
C GLY A 667 -9.30 -12.10 5.30
N ASN A 668 -9.37 -12.09 3.97
CA ASN A 668 -8.48 -12.88 3.13
C ASN A 668 -7.14 -12.16 2.96
N ILE A 669 -6.05 -12.92 2.82
CA ILE A 669 -4.73 -12.40 2.45
C ILE A 669 -4.37 -12.96 1.08
N GLN A 670 -4.19 -12.09 0.08
CA GLN A 670 -3.73 -12.46 -1.26
C GLN A 670 -2.38 -11.83 -1.56
N ILE A 671 -1.43 -12.65 -2.03
CA ILE A 671 -0.08 -12.21 -2.41
C ILE A 671 0.26 -12.80 -3.78
N ASN A 672 0.59 -11.95 -4.76
CA ASN A 672 1.08 -12.40 -6.07
C ASN A 672 2.46 -11.78 -6.39
N ALA A 673 3.44 -12.62 -6.71
CA ALA A 673 4.82 -12.20 -6.97
C ALA A 673 5.53 -13.07 -8.02
N GLN A 674 6.81 -12.75 -8.29
CA GLN A 674 7.78 -13.72 -8.81
C GLN A 674 8.58 -14.31 -7.65
N GLN A 675 9.01 -13.47 -6.69
CA GLN A 675 9.74 -13.90 -5.49
C GLN A 675 9.07 -13.37 -4.22
N LEU A 676 8.73 -14.28 -3.29
CA LEU A 676 8.25 -13.95 -1.94
C LEU A 676 9.25 -14.43 -0.89
N THR A 677 9.72 -13.51 -0.03
CA THR A 677 10.61 -13.83 1.09
C THR A 677 10.00 -13.39 2.41
N LEU A 678 9.86 -14.31 3.34
CA LEU A 678 9.52 -14.07 4.74
C LEU A 678 10.76 -14.40 5.58
N GLN A 679 11.31 -13.44 6.32
CA GLN A 679 12.55 -13.61 7.10
C GLN A 679 12.51 -12.87 8.44
N ASN A 680 13.44 -13.19 9.35
CA ASN A 680 13.54 -12.57 10.68
C ASN A 680 12.19 -12.51 11.44
N ASN A 681 11.57 -13.67 11.73
CA ASN A 681 10.30 -13.81 12.46
C ASN A 681 9.09 -13.12 11.77
N ALA A 682 9.03 -13.10 10.45
CA ALA A 682 7.89 -12.54 9.71
C ALA A 682 6.63 -13.43 9.83
N GLN A 683 5.46 -12.81 9.93
CA GLN A 683 4.18 -13.48 10.17
C GLN A 683 3.10 -13.09 9.15
N LEU A 684 2.41 -14.08 8.59
CA LEU A 684 1.14 -13.92 7.88
C LEU A 684 0.03 -14.64 8.65
N SER A 685 -1.10 -13.98 8.90
CA SER A 685 -2.12 -14.46 9.83
C SER A 685 -3.55 -14.13 9.39
N SER A 686 -4.37 -15.17 9.26
CA SER A 686 -5.83 -15.06 9.23
C SER A 686 -6.41 -16.09 10.21
N ILE A 687 -6.64 -15.67 11.45
CA ILE A 687 -7.10 -16.54 12.55
C ILE A 687 -8.43 -16.08 13.15
N THR A 688 -9.04 -17.00 13.92
CA THR A 688 -10.33 -16.79 14.61
C THR A 688 -10.20 -16.87 16.13
N GLY A 689 -10.69 -15.85 16.84
CA GLY A 689 -10.94 -15.88 18.29
C GLY A 689 -9.90 -15.21 19.19
N ASP A 690 -10.38 -14.84 20.39
CA ASP A 690 -9.83 -13.96 21.45
C ASP A 690 -8.32 -13.68 21.55
N ASP A 691 -8.00 -12.40 21.83
CA ASP A 691 -6.78 -12.09 22.58
C ASP A 691 -6.98 -12.51 24.04
N LEU A 692 -6.22 -13.53 24.46
CA LEU A 692 -6.21 -14.10 25.82
C LEU A 692 -5.86 -13.07 26.92
N ARG A 693 -5.50 -11.83 26.57
CA ARG A 693 -5.29 -10.71 27.50
C ARG A 693 -6.59 -9.98 27.90
N ILE A 694 -7.69 -10.11 27.16
CA ILE A 694 -8.87 -9.23 27.31
C ILE A 694 -10.10 -10.01 27.82
N ASN A 695 -10.19 -10.15 29.15
CA ASN A 695 -11.38 -10.55 29.92
C ASN A 695 -12.09 -11.87 29.50
N PRO A 696 -11.85 -13.02 30.18
CA PRO A 696 -12.36 -14.34 29.79
C PRO A 696 -13.86 -14.59 30.10
N LEU A 697 -14.70 -13.55 30.08
CA LEU A 697 -16.11 -13.60 30.46
C LEU A 697 -17.06 -13.29 29.29
N ALA A 698 -17.31 -14.35 28.51
CA ALA A 698 -18.52 -14.60 27.71
C ALA A 698 -18.79 -13.72 26.47
N ILE A 699 -18.13 -14.06 25.35
CA ILE A 699 -18.77 -14.08 24.03
C ILE A 699 -18.47 -15.43 23.37
N SER A 700 -19.43 -16.00 22.61
CA SER A 700 -19.18 -17.20 21.80
C SER A 700 -18.65 -16.80 20.43
N ASN A 701 -17.32 -16.83 20.26
CA ASN A 701 -16.65 -16.38 19.03
C ASN A 701 -16.82 -17.42 17.88
N THR A 702 -17.87 -17.21 17.09
CA THR A 702 -18.30 -18.06 15.96
C THR A 702 -17.68 -17.71 14.61
N GLY A 703 -16.99 -16.56 14.50
CA GLY A 703 -16.41 -16.05 13.26
C GLY A 703 -15.45 -17.04 12.60
N SER A 704 -15.57 -17.26 11.29
CA SER A 704 -14.66 -18.14 10.53
C SER A 704 -13.53 -17.34 9.87
N GLY A 705 -12.37 -17.95 9.69
CA GLY A 705 -11.16 -17.29 9.19
C GLY A 705 -11.22 -17.03 7.70
N GLY A 706 -10.62 -15.93 7.24
CA GLY A 706 -10.43 -15.66 5.82
C GLY A 706 -9.32 -16.54 5.24
N ASN A 707 -9.30 -16.69 3.91
CA ASN A 707 -8.35 -17.57 3.23
C ASN A 707 -7.02 -16.86 2.99
N ILE A 708 -5.92 -17.60 2.97
CA ILE A 708 -4.60 -17.11 2.55
C ILE A 708 -4.30 -17.73 1.18
N THR A 709 -4.03 -16.89 0.17
CA THR A 709 -3.71 -17.31 -1.20
C THR A 709 -2.40 -16.67 -1.64
N ILE A 710 -1.42 -17.50 -2.02
CA ILE A 710 -0.09 -17.06 -2.42
C ILE A 710 0.28 -17.64 -3.79
N THR A 711 0.63 -16.78 -4.73
CA THR A 711 1.13 -17.14 -6.06
C THR A 711 2.53 -16.53 -6.24
N ALA A 712 3.58 -17.33 -6.37
CA ALA A 712 4.91 -16.82 -6.71
C ALA A 712 5.75 -17.90 -7.40
N ASP A 713 6.71 -17.55 -8.28
CA ASP A 713 7.65 -18.56 -8.80
C ASP A 713 8.47 -19.15 -7.65
N THR A 714 9.10 -18.32 -6.83
CA THR A 714 9.93 -18.74 -5.69
C THR A 714 9.40 -18.19 -4.37
N ILE A 715 9.20 -19.08 -3.39
CA ILE A 715 8.81 -18.72 -2.01
C ILE A 715 9.89 -19.20 -1.03
N SER A 716 10.36 -18.31 -0.15
CA SER A 716 11.27 -18.66 0.96
C SER A 716 10.74 -18.16 2.30
N LEU A 717 10.69 -19.05 3.30
CA LEU A 717 10.47 -18.72 4.71
C LEU A 717 11.73 -19.08 5.49
N LEU A 718 12.32 -18.08 6.15
CA LEU A 718 13.60 -18.15 6.86
C LEU A 718 13.45 -17.64 8.30
N ASP A 719 14.39 -18.00 9.18
CA ASP A 719 14.56 -17.45 10.53
C ASP A 719 13.25 -17.35 11.34
N GLN A 720 12.65 -18.49 11.69
CA GLN A 720 11.41 -18.58 12.48
C GLN A 720 10.18 -17.87 11.86
N SER A 721 10.18 -17.55 10.58
CA SER A 721 9.01 -16.94 9.90
C SER A 721 7.90 -17.94 9.60
N PHE A 722 6.62 -17.53 9.66
CA PHE A 722 5.48 -18.45 9.57
C PHE A 722 4.23 -17.89 8.88
N ILE A 723 3.40 -18.82 8.38
CA ILE A 723 2.09 -18.54 7.76
C ILE A 723 1.04 -19.39 8.49
N ILE A 724 0.01 -18.73 9.06
CA ILE A 724 -1.01 -19.39 9.86
C ILE A 724 -2.45 -19.08 9.42
N ALA A 725 -3.20 -20.17 9.20
CA ALA A 725 -4.66 -20.16 9.03
C ALA A 725 -5.23 -21.17 10.04
N GLN A 726 -5.53 -20.72 11.26
CA GLN A 726 -5.82 -21.61 12.39
C GLN A 726 -6.91 -21.05 13.30
N THR A 727 -7.60 -21.92 14.04
CA THR A 727 -8.58 -21.52 15.07
C THR A 727 -7.92 -21.34 16.42
N ASN A 728 -8.34 -20.33 17.18
CA ASN A 728 -7.86 -20.09 18.55
C ASN A 728 -8.67 -20.89 19.59
N SER A 729 -8.14 -21.05 20.80
CA SER A 729 -8.60 -22.03 21.80
C SER A 729 -10.02 -21.84 22.34
N LEU A 730 -10.60 -20.65 22.13
CA LEU A 730 -11.96 -20.31 22.57
C LEU A 730 -12.95 -20.16 21.40
N SER A 731 -12.50 -20.33 20.15
CA SER A 731 -13.36 -20.18 18.96
C SER A 731 -14.10 -21.48 18.59
N SER A 732 -15.34 -21.33 18.12
CA SER A 732 -16.09 -22.38 17.43
C SER A 732 -16.15 -22.20 15.91
N GLY A 733 -15.65 -21.07 15.39
CA GLY A 733 -15.55 -20.82 13.94
C GLY A 733 -14.39 -21.55 13.29
N ASN A 734 -14.53 -21.91 12.02
CA ASN A 734 -13.53 -22.69 11.29
C ASN A 734 -12.38 -21.81 10.78
N ALA A 735 -11.19 -22.39 10.59
CA ALA A 735 -10.10 -21.71 9.89
C ALA A 735 -10.37 -21.62 8.38
N GLY A 736 -9.91 -20.53 7.74
CA GLY A 736 -9.93 -20.38 6.29
C GLY A 736 -8.92 -21.31 5.60
N ALA A 737 -9.00 -21.48 4.28
CA ALA A 737 -8.06 -22.29 3.51
C ALA A 737 -6.70 -21.59 3.34
N LEU A 738 -5.63 -22.38 3.18
CA LEU A 738 -4.31 -21.90 2.75
C LEU A 738 -3.99 -22.51 1.37
N THR A 739 -3.95 -21.70 0.33
CA THR A 739 -3.61 -22.11 -1.03
C THR A 739 -2.30 -21.47 -1.43
N ILE A 740 -1.32 -22.29 -1.83
CA ILE A 740 -0.02 -21.82 -2.32
C ILE A 740 0.23 -22.45 -3.69
N THR A 741 0.57 -21.62 -4.68
CA THR A 741 0.97 -22.05 -6.02
C THR A 741 2.36 -21.50 -6.32
N ALA A 742 3.33 -22.38 -6.58
CA ALA A 742 4.70 -21.97 -6.86
C ALA A 742 5.49 -22.91 -7.77
N ASN A 743 6.63 -22.44 -8.26
CA ASN A 743 7.62 -23.28 -8.91
C ASN A 743 8.53 -23.93 -7.84
N GLN A 744 9.07 -23.13 -6.93
CA GLN A 744 9.89 -23.59 -5.81
C GLN A 744 9.41 -23.00 -4.46
N MET A 745 9.41 -23.82 -3.41
CA MET A 745 9.10 -23.40 -2.04
C MET A 745 10.13 -23.98 -1.05
N ASN A 746 10.67 -23.11 -0.21
CA ASN A 746 11.77 -23.39 0.71
C ASN A 746 11.43 -22.90 2.13
N LEU A 747 11.45 -23.79 3.12
CA LEU A 747 11.31 -23.45 4.55
C LEU A 747 12.59 -23.89 5.28
N GLN A 748 13.17 -22.99 6.06
CA GLN A 748 14.41 -23.22 6.81
C GLN A 748 14.32 -22.70 8.25
N ASP A 749 15.25 -23.10 9.12
CA ASP A 749 15.52 -22.49 10.43
C ASP A 749 14.27 -22.21 11.30
N GLY A 750 13.45 -23.26 11.49
CA GLY A 750 12.27 -23.24 12.35
C GLY A 750 11.02 -22.66 11.70
N SER A 751 11.07 -22.22 10.45
CA SER A 751 9.91 -21.69 9.72
C SER A 751 8.83 -22.73 9.43
N TYR A 752 7.56 -22.33 9.47
CA TYR A 752 6.44 -23.26 9.33
C TYR A 752 5.16 -22.72 8.68
N LEU A 753 4.34 -23.66 8.19
CA LEU A 753 2.92 -23.46 7.86
C LEU A 753 2.04 -24.12 8.94
N SER A 754 0.97 -23.48 9.40
CA SER A 754 -0.01 -24.08 10.33
C SER A 754 -1.46 -23.94 9.86
N GLY A 755 -2.12 -25.08 9.70
CA GLY A 755 -3.56 -25.23 9.51
C GLY A 755 -4.26 -25.80 10.76
N ALA A 756 -3.67 -25.63 11.94
CA ALA A 756 -4.10 -26.26 13.19
C ALA A 756 -5.47 -25.79 13.71
N THR A 757 -6.00 -26.53 14.69
CA THR A 757 -7.14 -26.11 15.51
C THR A 757 -6.81 -26.19 17.00
N LEU A 758 -6.97 -25.07 17.69
CA LEU A 758 -6.78 -24.97 19.14
C LEU A 758 -8.10 -25.07 19.91
N GLY A 759 -9.25 -24.88 19.23
CA GLY A 759 -10.58 -24.72 19.83
C GLY A 759 -11.60 -25.79 19.41
N GLN A 760 -12.85 -25.37 19.17
CA GLN A 760 -13.93 -26.26 18.72
C GLN A 760 -14.11 -26.27 17.19
N GLY A 761 -13.73 -25.18 16.50
CA GLY A 761 -13.84 -25.08 15.05
C GLY A 761 -12.86 -25.98 14.29
N ARG A 762 -13.14 -26.25 13.00
CA ARG A 762 -12.28 -27.08 12.14
C ARG A 762 -11.01 -26.33 11.71
N GLY A 763 -9.89 -27.06 11.65
CA GLY A 763 -8.62 -26.56 11.09
C GLY A 763 -8.64 -26.39 9.56
N SER A 764 -7.58 -25.77 9.02
CA SER A 764 -7.50 -25.31 7.63
C SER A 764 -7.25 -26.43 6.62
N THR A 765 -7.91 -26.33 5.47
CA THR A 765 -7.50 -27.09 4.27
C THR A 765 -6.33 -26.37 3.61
N MET A 766 -5.16 -27.01 3.62
CA MET A 766 -3.93 -26.52 3.01
C MET A 766 -3.70 -27.21 1.66
N ARG A 767 -3.52 -26.45 0.59
CA ARG A 767 -3.20 -26.95 -0.75
C ARG A 767 -1.90 -26.30 -1.25
N LEU A 768 -0.89 -27.11 -1.54
CA LEU A 768 0.41 -26.70 -2.03
C LEU A 768 0.61 -27.26 -3.45
N ASP A 769 0.43 -26.41 -4.46
CA ASP A 769 0.60 -26.75 -5.87
C ASP A 769 1.99 -26.27 -6.32
N ILE A 770 2.98 -27.16 -6.27
CA ILE A 770 4.41 -26.82 -6.44
C ILE A 770 4.93 -27.50 -7.71
N ALA A 771 5.54 -26.77 -8.64
CA ALA A 771 5.91 -27.34 -9.95
C ALA A 771 7.26 -28.09 -9.96
N ASP A 772 8.25 -27.63 -9.21
CA ASP A 772 9.63 -28.15 -9.22
C ASP A 772 10.03 -28.72 -7.86
N ALA A 773 10.21 -27.89 -6.83
CA ALA A 773 10.80 -28.32 -5.56
C ALA A 773 10.08 -27.74 -4.31
N LEU A 774 9.67 -28.62 -3.40
CA LEU A 774 9.31 -28.27 -2.02
C LEU A 774 10.40 -28.77 -1.07
N THR A 775 11.03 -27.87 -0.33
CA THR A 775 12.16 -28.16 0.56
C THR A 775 11.86 -27.70 1.99
N LEU A 776 11.93 -28.63 2.95
CA LEU A 776 11.81 -28.39 4.38
C LEU A 776 13.10 -28.83 5.06
N THR A 777 13.85 -27.89 5.68
CA THR A 777 15.14 -28.20 6.31
C THR A 777 15.26 -27.70 7.74
N GLY A 778 15.74 -28.56 8.64
CA GLY A 778 16.36 -28.13 9.89
C GLY A 778 15.44 -27.95 11.09
N THR A 779 16.04 -27.33 12.11
CA THR A 779 15.47 -26.87 13.37
C THR A 779 16.16 -25.55 13.73
N ASP A 780 15.46 -24.58 14.30
CA ASP A 780 16.09 -23.34 14.76
C ASP A 780 17.01 -23.55 15.99
N THR A 781 17.61 -22.45 16.47
CA THR A 781 18.44 -22.44 17.69
C THR A 781 17.67 -22.62 19.00
N ALA A 782 16.34 -22.45 19.01
CA ALA A 782 15.44 -22.69 20.14
C ALA A 782 14.87 -24.13 20.18
N ASN A 783 15.17 -24.92 19.13
CA ASN A 783 14.62 -26.23 18.80
C ASN A 783 13.12 -26.25 18.39
N SER A 784 12.67 -25.22 17.67
CA SER A 784 11.47 -25.28 16.83
C SER A 784 11.80 -26.07 15.56
N GLN A 785 10.92 -26.99 15.15
CA GLN A 785 11.10 -27.75 13.91
C GLN A 785 10.59 -26.95 12.71
N THR A 786 11.36 -26.93 11.62
CA THR A 786 10.87 -26.47 10.32
C THR A 786 9.75 -27.41 9.86
N GLY A 787 8.59 -26.92 9.41
CA GLY A 787 7.49 -27.86 9.15
C GLY A 787 6.14 -27.35 8.61
N ILE A 788 5.21 -28.30 8.52
CA ILE A 788 3.82 -28.11 8.09
C ILE A 788 2.89 -28.82 9.08
N TYR A 789 1.95 -28.09 9.69
CA TYR A 789 1.19 -28.56 10.85
C TYR A 789 -0.34 -28.60 10.65
N LEU A 790 -0.93 -29.76 10.95
CA LEU A 790 -2.36 -30.09 10.90
C LEU A 790 -2.85 -30.62 12.26
N ASN A 791 -2.47 -29.95 13.34
CA ASN A 791 -2.67 -30.46 14.69
C ASN A 791 -4.05 -30.06 15.25
N SER A 792 -4.70 -30.99 15.95
CA SER A 792 -5.85 -30.70 16.82
C SER A 792 -5.41 -30.75 18.28
N PHE A 793 -5.58 -29.64 18.99
CA PHE A 793 -5.22 -29.53 20.41
C PHE A 793 -6.43 -29.56 21.36
N ALA A 794 -7.65 -29.62 20.81
CA ALA A 794 -8.90 -29.58 21.58
C ALA A 794 -9.97 -30.54 20.99
N SER A 795 -11.18 -30.06 20.74
CA SER A 795 -12.31 -30.87 20.25
C SER A 795 -12.65 -30.65 18.79
N GLY A 796 -12.17 -29.56 18.18
CA GLY A 796 -12.27 -29.37 16.74
C GLY A 796 -11.40 -30.35 15.98
N ASN A 797 -11.88 -30.85 14.85
CA ASN A 797 -11.09 -31.66 13.93
C ASN A 797 -10.11 -30.78 13.16
N ALA A 798 -8.89 -31.24 12.94
CA ALA A 798 -7.97 -30.53 12.06
C ALA A 798 -8.47 -30.55 10.58
N GLY A 799 -7.81 -29.78 9.73
CA GLY A 799 -8.09 -29.76 8.30
C GLY A 799 -7.37 -30.89 7.55
N SER A 800 -6.78 -30.58 6.40
CA SER A 800 -6.05 -31.56 5.59
C SER A 800 -5.01 -30.88 4.71
N LEU A 801 -3.95 -31.60 4.34
CA LEU A 801 -2.89 -31.12 3.44
C LEU A 801 -2.94 -31.90 2.13
N GLU A 802 -2.93 -31.16 1.01
CA GLU A 802 -2.75 -31.69 -0.33
C GLU A 802 -1.49 -31.07 -0.94
N ILE A 803 -0.46 -31.88 -1.26
CA ILE A 803 0.74 -31.44 -1.98
C ILE A 803 0.72 -32.05 -3.38
N LEU A 804 0.84 -31.21 -4.40
CA LEU A 804 0.67 -31.59 -5.81
C LEU A 804 1.88 -31.24 -6.67
N ASN A 805 1.97 -31.94 -7.80
CA ASN A 805 2.80 -31.68 -8.98
C ASN A 805 4.33 -31.66 -8.84
N ALA A 806 4.88 -31.51 -7.62
CA ALA A 806 6.31 -31.30 -7.38
C ALA A 806 7.17 -32.43 -7.94
N ARG A 807 8.24 -32.07 -8.67
CA ARG A 807 9.27 -33.03 -9.12
C ARG A 807 10.06 -33.57 -7.93
N GLN A 808 10.31 -32.75 -6.92
CA GLN A 808 11.01 -33.13 -5.70
C GLN A 808 10.31 -32.57 -4.45
N ILE A 809 10.10 -33.44 -3.46
CA ILE A 809 9.76 -33.05 -2.08
C ILE A 809 10.89 -33.54 -1.18
N LEU A 810 11.47 -32.66 -0.39
CA LEU A 810 12.62 -32.94 0.47
C LEU A 810 12.33 -32.53 1.92
N VAL A 811 12.28 -33.51 2.82
CA VAL A 811 12.10 -33.32 4.26
C VAL A 811 13.37 -33.83 4.96
N GLN A 812 14.22 -32.92 5.44
CA GLN A 812 15.53 -33.30 5.98
C GLN A 812 16.02 -32.51 7.20
N GLY A 813 16.93 -33.11 7.97
CA GLY A 813 17.58 -32.46 9.11
C GLY A 813 16.64 -32.16 10.28
N GLY A 814 15.68 -33.03 10.59
CA GLY A 814 14.74 -32.86 11.69
C GLY A 814 13.44 -32.10 11.34
N ALA A 815 13.29 -31.65 10.10
CA ALA A 815 12.05 -31.05 9.60
C ALA A 815 10.85 -32.02 9.58
N LEU A 816 9.63 -31.51 9.75
CA LEU A 816 8.44 -32.30 10.09
C LEU A 816 7.18 -31.87 9.34
N ILE A 817 6.49 -32.81 8.69
CA ILE A 817 5.08 -32.67 8.27
C ILE A 817 4.24 -33.47 9.28
N SER A 818 3.30 -32.84 10.00
CA SER A 818 2.56 -33.51 11.09
C SER A 818 1.07 -33.21 11.12
N GLY A 819 0.25 -34.25 11.31
CA GLY A 819 -1.13 -34.16 11.76
C GLY A 819 -1.30 -34.89 13.11
N THR A 820 -1.39 -34.13 14.21
CA THR A 820 -1.45 -34.72 15.57
C THR A 820 -2.76 -34.39 16.29
N ALA A 821 -3.50 -35.41 16.73
CA ALA A 821 -4.65 -35.30 17.63
C ALA A 821 -4.19 -35.40 19.09
N SER A 822 -4.28 -34.29 19.83
CA SER A 822 -3.81 -34.20 21.23
C SER A 822 -4.93 -34.33 22.27
N ARG A 823 -6.21 -34.28 21.86
CA ARG A 823 -7.38 -34.44 22.74
C ARG A 823 -8.50 -35.25 22.06
N THR A 824 -9.68 -34.68 21.84
CA THR A 824 -10.86 -35.40 21.34
C THR A 824 -11.12 -35.19 19.85
N GLY A 825 -10.64 -34.09 19.27
CA GLY A 825 -10.72 -33.83 17.83
C GLY A 825 -9.79 -34.72 17.01
N GLN A 826 -10.19 -35.03 15.78
CA GLN A 826 -9.43 -35.83 14.82
C GLN A 826 -8.23 -35.05 14.26
N ALA A 827 -7.15 -35.75 13.92
CA ALA A 827 -6.00 -35.19 13.22
C ALA A 827 -6.28 -35.03 11.71
N GLY A 828 -5.46 -34.22 11.03
CA GLY A 828 -5.65 -33.94 9.61
C GLY A 828 -5.00 -34.97 8.69
N ASN A 829 -5.67 -35.28 7.58
CA ASN A 829 -5.14 -36.16 6.53
C ASN A 829 -4.01 -35.48 5.74
N ILE A 830 -2.99 -36.25 5.37
CA ILE A 830 -1.84 -35.81 4.57
C ILE A 830 -1.88 -36.54 3.23
N SER A 831 -2.09 -35.80 2.15
CA SER A 831 -2.06 -36.31 0.77
C SER A 831 -0.90 -35.69 0.00
N ILE A 832 0.00 -36.54 -0.50
CA ILE A 832 1.06 -36.18 -1.44
C ILE A 832 0.74 -36.86 -2.75
N ASN A 833 0.46 -36.09 -3.80
CA ASN A 833 0.08 -36.60 -5.12
C ASN A 833 0.96 -35.96 -6.20
N THR A 834 2.14 -36.57 -6.39
CA THR A 834 3.22 -36.13 -7.27
C THR A 834 3.68 -37.31 -8.16
N PRO A 835 2.79 -37.87 -9.02
CA PRO A 835 2.99 -39.17 -9.68
C PRO A 835 4.23 -39.29 -10.58
N ASN A 836 4.83 -38.16 -10.97
CA ASN A 836 6.07 -38.08 -11.75
C ASN A 836 7.31 -37.72 -10.90
N GLY A 837 7.10 -37.26 -9.65
CA GLY A 837 8.12 -36.73 -8.75
C GLY A 837 8.61 -37.71 -7.70
N SER A 838 9.60 -37.27 -6.91
CA SER A 838 10.21 -38.07 -5.84
C SER A 838 10.11 -37.39 -4.47
N VAL A 839 9.69 -38.14 -3.46
CA VAL A 839 9.72 -37.73 -2.05
C VAL A 839 10.96 -38.32 -1.39
N ARG A 840 11.80 -37.48 -0.77
CA ARG A 840 12.89 -37.91 0.12
C ARG A 840 12.66 -37.42 1.55
N VAL A 841 12.64 -38.36 2.50
CA VAL A 841 12.64 -38.09 3.94
C VAL A 841 13.96 -38.60 4.51
N SER A 842 14.85 -37.71 4.95
CA SER A 842 16.26 -38.08 5.22
C SER A 842 16.90 -37.38 6.42
N GLY A 843 17.51 -38.15 7.31
CA GLY A 843 18.37 -37.66 8.39
C GLY A 843 17.66 -37.24 9.69
N VAL A 844 18.47 -36.80 10.66
CA VAL A 844 18.05 -36.34 11.99
C VAL A 844 18.71 -34.99 12.33
N SER A 845 18.06 -34.13 13.11
CA SER A 845 18.71 -33.01 13.79
C SER A 845 19.32 -33.49 15.12
N ASN A 846 20.51 -32.98 15.45
CA ASN A 846 21.12 -33.11 16.77
C ASN A 846 20.92 -31.78 17.50
N ASN A 847 20.05 -31.75 18.50
CA ASN A 847 19.72 -30.54 19.25
C ASN A 847 20.00 -30.70 20.76
N PRO A 848 20.08 -29.60 21.55
CA PRO A 848 20.41 -29.68 22.98
C PRO A 848 19.37 -30.42 23.85
N ARG A 849 18.20 -30.76 23.32
CA ARG A 849 17.13 -31.51 24.01
C ARG A 849 17.03 -32.97 23.54
N GLY A 850 17.80 -33.39 22.54
CA GLY A 850 17.81 -34.77 22.01
C GLY A 850 18.11 -34.83 20.51
N GLN A 851 17.78 -35.97 19.89
CA GLN A 851 17.76 -36.12 18.43
C GLN A 851 16.31 -36.11 17.94
N THR A 852 16.05 -35.45 16.81
CA THR A 852 14.74 -35.44 16.14
C THR A 852 14.89 -35.91 14.69
N ALA A 853 14.20 -36.99 14.31
CA ALA A 853 14.17 -37.45 12.94
C ALA A 853 13.37 -36.52 12.02
N SER A 854 13.76 -36.42 10.75
CA SER A 854 12.86 -35.88 9.73
C SER A 854 11.71 -36.84 9.48
N SER A 855 10.48 -36.32 9.44
CA SER A 855 9.28 -37.16 9.48
C SER A 855 8.09 -36.63 8.70
N ILE A 856 7.30 -37.55 8.16
CA ILE A 856 5.89 -37.33 7.75
C ILE A 856 5.03 -38.15 8.70
N LEU A 857 4.29 -37.48 9.59
CA LEU A 857 3.66 -38.08 10.77
C LEU A 857 2.15 -37.80 10.81
N SER A 858 1.39 -38.83 11.11
CA SER A 858 0.02 -38.75 11.60
C SER A 858 -0.05 -39.46 12.94
N GLU A 859 -0.63 -38.82 13.95
CA GLU A 859 -0.54 -39.28 15.33
C GLU A 859 -1.80 -38.95 16.14
N THR A 860 -2.16 -39.82 17.08
CA THR A 860 -3.01 -39.44 18.21
C THR A 860 -2.38 -39.78 19.56
N ARG A 861 -2.54 -38.86 20.51
CA ARG A 861 -2.06 -38.95 21.91
C ARG A 861 -3.19 -39.09 22.92
N ALA A 862 -4.44 -39.08 22.45
CA ALA A 862 -5.64 -39.09 23.29
C ALA A 862 -6.76 -39.89 22.59
N SER A 863 -8.03 -39.46 22.65
CA SER A 863 -9.16 -40.25 22.13
C SER A 863 -9.59 -39.88 20.71
N GLY A 864 -9.15 -38.74 20.17
CA GLY A 864 -9.35 -38.40 18.75
C GLY A 864 -8.61 -39.38 17.83
N GLN A 865 -9.11 -39.62 16.63
CA GLN A 865 -8.44 -40.50 15.65
C GLN A 865 -7.30 -39.75 14.95
N ALA A 866 -6.24 -40.47 14.58
CA ALA A 866 -5.21 -39.96 13.68
C ALA A 866 -5.73 -39.96 12.21
N GLY A 867 -5.19 -39.06 11.38
CA GLY A 867 -5.58 -38.94 9.97
C GLY A 867 -4.83 -39.92 9.06
N ASP A 868 -5.30 -40.09 7.82
CA ASP A 868 -4.63 -40.91 6.81
C ASP A 868 -3.43 -40.19 6.17
N ILE A 869 -2.40 -40.97 5.82
CA ILE A 869 -1.28 -40.55 4.96
C ILE A 869 -1.40 -41.29 3.63
N THR A 870 -1.45 -40.55 2.52
CA THR A 870 -1.40 -41.08 1.17
C THR A 870 -0.24 -40.47 0.39
N VAL A 871 0.61 -41.30 -0.21
CA VAL A 871 1.82 -40.91 -0.95
C VAL A 871 1.77 -41.55 -2.35
N ASN A 872 1.30 -40.78 -3.34
CA ASN A 872 1.30 -41.16 -4.75
C ASN A 872 2.48 -40.45 -5.44
N VAL A 873 3.50 -41.20 -5.86
CA VAL A 873 4.80 -40.69 -6.32
C VAL A 873 5.35 -41.51 -7.49
N ARG A 874 6.45 -41.06 -8.09
CA ARG A 874 7.34 -41.94 -8.87
C ARG A 874 8.27 -42.73 -7.94
N GLN A 875 8.96 -42.03 -7.03
CA GLN A 875 9.89 -42.63 -6.07
C GLN A 875 9.61 -42.15 -4.64
N LEU A 876 9.64 -43.06 -3.67
CA LEU A 876 9.71 -42.74 -2.23
C LEU A 876 11.05 -43.22 -1.67
N LEU A 877 11.84 -42.30 -1.10
CA LEU A 877 13.15 -42.56 -0.52
C LEU A 877 13.13 -42.18 0.97
N VAL A 878 13.29 -43.16 1.86
CA VAL A 878 13.34 -42.95 3.32
C VAL A 878 14.71 -43.40 3.83
N GLN A 879 15.54 -42.43 4.21
CA GLN A 879 16.99 -42.58 4.32
C GLN A 879 17.54 -42.04 5.65
N ASP A 880 18.66 -42.60 6.12
CA ASP A 880 19.48 -42.10 7.23
C ASP A 880 18.71 -41.74 8.53
N GLY A 881 17.69 -42.52 8.88
CA GLY A 881 16.86 -42.32 10.07
C GLY A 881 15.58 -41.50 9.85
N GLY A 882 15.26 -41.12 8.61
CA GLY A 882 13.99 -40.48 8.25
C GLY A 882 12.78 -41.42 8.41
N GLN A 883 11.59 -40.87 8.65
CA GLN A 883 10.42 -41.67 9.03
C GLN A 883 9.11 -41.25 8.35
N VAL A 884 8.22 -42.22 8.07
CA VAL A 884 6.83 -41.97 7.64
C VAL A 884 5.91 -42.86 8.48
N ALA A 885 4.92 -42.27 9.15
CA ALA A 885 4.24 -42.94 10.26
C ALA A 885 2.77 -42.53 10.43
N ALA A 886 1.88 -43.51 10.63
CA ALA A 886 0.53 -43.27 11.16
C ALA A 886 0.34 -44.07 12.46
N GLN A 887 0.37 -43.41 13.62
CA GLN A 887 0.50 -44.08 14.93
C GLN A 887 -0.53 -43.63 15.98
N THR A 888 -0.72 -44.46 17.01
CA THR A 888 -1.54 -44.11 18.18
C THR A 888 -0.84 -44.42 19.51
N ILE A 889 -0.63 -43.37 20.29
CA ILE A 889 -0.14 -43.40 21.66
C ILE A 889 -1.32 -43.31 22.66
N GLY A 890 -2.47 -42.80 22.18
CA GLY A 890 -3.71 -42.67 22.93
C GLY A 890 -4.72 -43.81 22.72
N THR A 891 -5.96 -43.56 23.14
CA THR A 891 -7.08 -44.51 23.02
C THR A 891 -7.81 -44.40 21.67
N GLY A 892 -7.55 -43.35 20.88
CA GLY A 892 -8.05 -43.20 19.52
C GLY A 892 -7.35 -44.13 18.53
N GLN A 893 -7.99 -44.41 17.40
CA GLN A 893 -7.42 -45.27 16.35
C GLN A 893 -6.33 -44.51 15.56
N ALA A 894 -5.31 -45.24 15.09
CA ALA A 894 -4.38 -44.72 14.11
C ALA A 894 -5.01 -44.71 12.70
N GLY A 895 -4.56 -43.79 11.85
CA GLY A 895 -4.96 -43.74 10.44
C GLY A 895 -4.22 -44.80 9.60
N THR A 896 -4.46 -44.75 8.28
CA THR A 896 -3.74 -45.58 7.31
C THR A 896 -2.50 -44.86 6.75
N LEU A 897 -1.53 -45.65 6.28
CA LEU A 897 -0.39 -45.22 5.48
C LEU A 897 -0.43 -45.98 4.14
N THR A 898 -0.79 -45.27 3.07
CA THR A 898 -0.84 -45.80 1.71
C THR A 898 0.26 -45.20 0.85
N VAL A 899 1.12 -46.03 0.26
CA VAL A 899 2.20 -45.63 -0.64
C VAL A 899 2.01 -46.28 -2.00
N ASN A 900 1.81 -45.46 -3.04
CA ASN A 900 1.78 -45.87 -4.44
C ASN A 900 2.96 -45.21 -5.17
N ALA A 901 4.01 -45.96 -5.46
CA ALA A 901 5.21 -45.44 -6.14
C ALA A 901 5.38 -46.09 -7.52
N SER A 902 5.24 -45.32 -8.60
CA SER A 902 5.24 -45.86 -9.97
C SER A 902 6.58 -46.43 -10.46
N GLU A 903 7.65 -46.27 -9.68
CA GLU A 903 8.99 -46.80 -9.98
C GLU A 903 9.63 -47.53 -8.78
N LEU A 904 9.73 -46.88 -7.60
CA LEU A 904 10.52 -47.39 -6.48
C LEU A 904 10.02 -46.92 -5.10
N VAL A 905 10.02 -47.83 -4.13
CA VAL A 905 10.11 -47.51 -2.70
C VAL A 905 11.44 -48.03 -2.15
N GLN A 906 12.28 -47.13 -1.61
CA GLN A 906 13.50 -47.51 -0.89
C GLN A 906 13.42 -47.03 0.57
N VAL A 907 13.72 -47.93 1.50
CA VAL A 907 13.94 -47.61 2.91
C VAL A 907 15.32 -48.12 3.32
N THR A 908 16.23 -47.23 3.71
CA THR A 908 17.61 -47.65 4.04
C THR A 908 18.31 -46.83 5.11
N GLY A 909 19.18 -47.48 5.88
CA GLY A 909 20.03 -46.86 6.89
C GLY A 909 19.37 -46.63 8.25
N ALA A 910 20.17 -46.13 9.18
CA ALA A 910 19.77 -45.68 10.52
C ALA A 910 20.81 -44.68 11.04
N THR A 911 20.38 -43.66 11.78
CA THR A 911 21.25 -42.66 12.40
C THR A 911 20.98 -42.60 13.91
N GLY A 912 21.99 -42.94 14.72
CA GLY A 912 21.83 -43.03 16.17
C GLY A 912 20.79 -44.10 16.55
N SER A 913 19.77 -43.70 17.31
CA SER A 913 18.62 -44.56 17.65
C SER A 913 17.52 -44.56 16.59
N PHE A 914 17.61 -43.73 15.54
CA PHE A 914 16.54 -43.56 14.55
C PHE A 914 16.81 -44.44 13.33
N VAL A 915 16.00 -45.49 13.19
CA VAL A 915 15.96 -46.34 12.00
C VAL A 915 15.14 -45.65 10.90
N SER A 916 15.56 -45.78 9.64
CA SER A 916 14.72 -45.41 8.50
C SER A 916 13.51 -46.33 8.43
N ARG A 917 12.28 -45.82 8.60
CA ARG A 917 11.08 -46.67 8.62
C ARG A 917 9.79 -46.06 8.09
N LEU A 918 9.02 -46.89 7.37
CA LEU A 918 7.57 -46.72 7.15
C LEU A 918 6.84 -47.53 8.23
N PHE A 919 5.93 -46.94 9.02
CA PHE A 919 5.36 -47.70 10.14
C PHE A 919 3.98 -47.28 10.70
N LEU A 920 3.39 -48.21 11.46
CA LEU A 920 2.23 -48.00 12.34
C LEU A 920 2.54 -48.53 13.75
N ASP A 921 2.66 -47.67 14.76
CA ASP A 921 2.86 -48.12 16.15
C ASP A 921 1.57 -47.86 16.98
N THR A 922 1.14 -48.82 17.80
CA THR A 922 0.14 -48.63 18.87
C THR A 922 0.74 -48.91 20.25
N THR A 923 0.39 -48.09 21.25
CA THR A 923 0.92 -48.24 22.63
C THR A 923 -0.14 -48.24 23.72
N ASN A 924 -1.42 -48.35 23.36
CA ASN A 924 -2.56 -48.24 24.28
C ASN A 924 -3.78 -48.97 23.68
N THR A 925 -5.01 -48.65 24.07
CA THR A 925 -6.23 -49.31 23.58
C THR A 925 -6.63 -48.95 22.13
N GLY A 926 -5.94 -48.02 21.48
CA GLY A 926 -6.20 -47.64 20.09
C GLY A 926 -5.71 -48.68 19.08
N ASN A 927 -6.56 -49.05 18.11
CA ASN A 927 -6.18 -49.97 17.03
C ASN A 927 -5.29 -49.29 15.97
N ALA A 928 -4.41 -50.06 15.34
CA ALA A 928 -3.63 -49.64 14.17
C ALA A 928 -4.39 -49.86 12.86
N GLY A 929 -4.06 -49.04 11.85
CA GLY A 929 -4.70 -49.05 10.54
C GLY A 929 -4.01 -49.90 9.48
N GLU A 930 -4.20 -49.45 8.24
CA GLU A 930 -3.58 -49.87 6.99
C GLU A 930 -2.10 -49.50 6.82
N LEU A 931 -1.16 -50.41 6.55
CA LEU A 931 0.11 -50.06 5.87
C LEU A 931 0.15 -50.76 4.51
N ALA A 932 -0.20 -50.03 3.45
CA ALA A 932 -0.29 -50.55 2.09
C ALA A 932 0.81 -49.95 1.20
N ILE A 933 1.61 -50.80 0.57
CA ILE A 933 2.64 -50.42 -0.41
C ILE A 933 2.30 -51.05 -1.77
N SER A 934 2.29 -50.23 -2.82
CA SER A 934 2.14 -50.65 -4.23
C SER A 934 3.24 -50.00 -5.06
N THR A 935 4.09 -50.79 -5.72
CA THR A 935 5.23 -50.29 -6.51
C THR A 935 5.77 -51.35 -7.47
N PRO A 936 6.62 -51.04 -8.47
CA PRO A 936 7.43 -52.06 -9.14
C PRO A 936 8.45 -52.70 -8.18
N ARG A 937 9.25 -51.88 -7.47
CA ARG A 937 10.36 -52.36 -6.64
C ARG A 937 10.30 -51.83 -5.20
N LEU A 938 10.44 -52.73 -4.24
CA LEU A 938 10.64 -52.40 -2.82
C LEU A 938 12.05 -52.80 -2.38
N LEU A 939 12.86 -51.86 -1.91
CA LEU A 939 14.22 -52.10 -1.42
C LEU A 939 14.33 -51.73 0.07
N LEU A 940 14.57 -52.74 0.93
CA LEU A 940 14.78 -52.59 2.37
C LEU A 940 16.23 -52.95 2.69
N GLN A 941 17.09 -51.94 2.87
CA GLN A 941 18.54 -52.11 2.86
C GLN A 941 19.23 -51.52 4.10
N ASN A 942 20.35 -52.11 4.55
CA ASN A 942 21.22 -51.54 5.59
C ASN A 942 20.50 -51.17 6.91
N GLY A 943 19.51 -51.97 7.32
CA GLY A 943 18.71 -51.75 8.52
C GLY A 943 17.40 -50.98 8.34
N GLY A 944 17.08 -50.49 7.14
CA GLY A 944 15.78 -49.86 6.85
C GLY A 944 14.60 -50.85 6.94
N ARG A 945 13.43 -50.36 7.41
CA ARG A 945 12.28 -51.21 7.81
C ARG A 945 10.92 -50.75 7.28
N VAL A 946 10.02 -51.71 7.15
CA VAL A 946 8.57 -51.48 7.12
C VAL A 946 7.98 -52.21 8.31
N SER A 947 7.25 -51.53 9.21
CA SER A 947 6.84 -52.16 10.48
C SER A 947 5.46 -51.78 10.99
N ALA A 948 4.78 -52.71 11.64
CA ALA A 948 3.59 -52.43 12.44
C ALA A 948 3.77 -53.03 13.85
N ARG A 949 3.38 -52.29 14.89
CA ARG A 949 3.61 -52.68 16.29
C ARG A 949 2.37 -52.44 17.14
N THR A 950 2.15 -53.34 18.08
CA THR A 950 1.13 -53.25 19.13
C THR A 950 1.77 -53.52 20.48
N SER A 951 1.76 -52.52 21.36
CA SER A 951 2.28 -52.64 22.73
C SER A 951 1.24 -52.36 23.83
N GLY A 952 0.00 -52.04 23.43
CA GLY A 952 -1.17 -51.96 24.30
C GLY A 952 -2.24 -53.00 23.94
N ASP A 953 -3.49 -52.72 24.31
CA ASP A 953 -4.61 -53.65 24.14
C ASP A 953 -5.34 -53.51 22.78
N GLY A 954 -5.09 -52.45 22.02
CA GLY A 954 -5.72 -52.23 20.70
C GLY A 954 -5.21 -53.20 19.63
N GLU A 955 -6.05 -53.54 18.64
CA GLU A 955 -5.65 -54.44 17.54
C GLU A 955 -4.49 -53.87 16.71
N GLY A 956 -3.64 -54.77 16.24
CA GLY A 956 -2.52 -54.48 15.35
C GLY A 956 -2.90 -54.30 13.89
N GLY A 957 -2.14 -53.45 13.20
CA GLY A 957 -2.37 -53.12 11.79
C GLY A 957 -2.11 -54.29 10.84
N LEU A 958 -2.42 -54.08 9.55
CA LEU A 958 -2.07 -55.01 8.47
C LEU A 958 -0.96 -54.37 7.62
N ILE A 959 0.10 -55.13 7.33
CA ILE A 959 1.09 -54.76 6.32
C ILE A 959 0.75 -55.49 5.03
N ARG A 960 0.42 -54.76 3.95
CA ARG A 960 0.24 -55.32 2.60
C ARG A 960 1.25 -54.71 1.64
N VAL A 961 2.03 -55.56 0.97
CA VAL A 961 3.00 -55.16 -0.06
C VAL A 961 2.65 -55.83 -1.39
N VAL A 962 2.49 -55.02 -2.42
CA VAL A 962 2.39 -55.45 -3.82
C VAL A 962 3.58 -54.86 -4.58
N ALA A 963 4.50 -55.71 -5.01
CA ALA A 963 5.71 -55.31 -5.72
C ALA A 963 5.76 -55.97 -7.12
N LEU A 964 5.49 -55.21 -8.18
CA LEU A 964 5.22 -55.73 -9.53
C LEU A 964 6.45 -56.29 -10.26
N GLU A 965 7.66 -56.00 -9.79
CA GLU A 965 8.92 -56.57 -10.29
C GLU A 965 9.61 -57.42 -9.21
N GLY A 966 9.82 -56.87 -8.01
CA GLY A 966 10.51 -57.59 -6.94
C GLY A 966 10.66 -56.83 -5.61
N ILE A 967 10.96 -57.60 -4.56
CA ILE A 967 11.30 -57.12 -3.22
C ILE A 967 12.72 -57.58 -2.88
N GLU A 968 13.58 -56.64 -2.47
CA GLU A 968 14.90 -56.91 -1.90
C GLU A 968 14.91 -56.53 -0.41
N VAL A 969 15.31 -57.47 0.46
CA VAL A 969 15.53 -57.23 1.89
C VAL A 969 16.96 -57.63 2.24
N ASN A 970 17.85 -56.67 2.47
CA ASN A 970 19.29 -56.91 2.42
C ASN A 970 20.08 -56.16 3.50
N GLY A 971 20.73 -56.92 4.38
CA GLY A 971 21.71 -56.38 5.32
C GLY A 971 21.14 -55.84 6.64
N SER A 972 22.03 -55.26 7.41
CA SER A 972 21.79 -54.77 8.76
C SER A 972 22.65 -53.53 9.02
N SER A 973 22.16 -52.62 9.86
CA SER A 973 22.92 -51.49 10.42
C SER A 973 23.81 -51.90 11.60
N GLY A 974 23.90 -53.21 11.91
CA GLY A 974 24.62 -53.75 13.07
C GLY A 974 23.78 -53.71 14.36
N ALA A 975 23.01 -52.64 14.58
CA ALA A 975 22.02 -52.56 15.65
C ALA A 975 20.60 -52.96 15.20
N PHE A 976 20.28 -52.79 13.91
CA PHE A 976 18.96 -53.06 13.35
C PHE A 976 19.08 -53.77 11.99
N ASP A 977 18.55 -54.98 11.89
CA ASP A 977 18.37 -55.72 10.63
C ASP A 977 17.30 -55.07 9.73
N SER A 978 17.43 -55.19 8.40
CA SER A 978 16.39 -54.78 7.46
C SER A 978 15.25 -55.79 7.37
N GLY A 979 14.02 -55.31 7.17
CA GLY A 979 12.89 -56.21 7.05
C GLY A 979 11.48 -55.62 7.12
N LEU A 980 10.53 -56.52 6.90
CA LEU A 980 9.11 -56.36 7.16
C LEU A 980 8.81 -56.95 8.55
N TYR A 981 8.37 -56.11 9.49
CA TYR A 981 8.22 -56.48 10.90
C TYR A 981 6.80 -56.25 11.40
N PHE A 982 6.21 -57.26 12.02
CA PHE A 982 5.04 -57.11 12.88
C PHE A 982 5.41 -57.52 14.31
N ASP A 983 5.20 -56.64 15.29
CA ASP A 983 5.45 -56.93 16.72
C ASP A 983 4.18 -56.73 17.57
N SER A 984 3.61 -57.77 18.16
CA SER A 984 2.63 -57.63 19.27
C SER A 984 3.26 -58.01 20.61
N SER A 985 3.31 -57.07 21.54
CA SER A 985 3.75 -57.29 22.93
C SER A 985 2.66 -57.03 23.97
N GLY A 986 1.49 -56.54 23.56
CA GLY A 986 0.33 -56.29 24.43
C GLY A 986 -0.72 -57.40 24.38
N SER A 987 -1.97 -57.09 24.77
CA SER A 987 -3.07 -58.06 24.69
C SER A 987 -3.79 -58.07 23.33
N GLY A 988 -3.58 -57.04 22.50
CA GLY A 988 -4.21 -56.89 21.18
C GLY A 988 -3.74 -57.92 20.15
N ASN A 989 -4.68 -58.43 19.35
CA ASN A 989 -4.41 -59.36 18.25
C ASN A 989 -3.64 -58.68 17.11
N ALA A 990 -2.69 -59.38 16.52
CA ALA A 990 -2.00 -58.97 15.30
C ALA A 990 -2.71 -59.50 14.06
N ARG A 991 -2.82 -58.69 13.00
CA ARG A 991 -3.38 -59.13 11.70
C ARG A 991 -2.35 -59.91 10.89
N GLY A 992 -1.18 -59.32 10.66
CA GLY A 992 -0.06 -59.98 9.99
C GLY A 992 0.55 -59.20 8.82
N ILE A 993 1.20 -59.94 7.92
CA ILE A 993 1.92 -59.44 6.75
C ILE A 993 1.44 -60.19 5.50
N THR A 994 1.08 -59.45 4.44
CA THR A 994 0.73 -59.99 3.12
C THR A 994 1.70 -59.47 2.06
N ILE A 995 2.31 -60.35 1.28
CA ILE A 995 3.27 -60.04 0.22
C ILE A 995 2.78 -60.64 -1.11
N THR A 996 2.79 -59.84 -2.18
CA THR A 996 2.56 -60.29 -3.56
C THR A 996 3.65 -59.74 -4.49
N THR A 997 4.48 -60.59 -5.09
CA THR A 997 5.58 -60.15 -5.98
C THR A 997 6.12 -61.24 -6.92
N PRO A 998 6.68 -60.93 -8.11
CA PRO A 998 7.37 -61.95 -8.91
C PRO A 998 8.62 -62.52 -8.22
N GLN A 999 9.37 -61.72 -7.46
CA GLN A 999 10.59 -62.19 -6.78
C GLN A 999 10.72 -61.58 -5.37
N LEU A 1000 10.89 -62.43 -4.36
CA LEU A 1000 11.30 -62.03 -3.00
C LEU A 1000 12.74 -62.49 -2.74
N THR A 1001 13.68 -61.55 -2.70
CA THR A 1001 15.09 -61.81 -2.39
C THR A 1001 15.43 -61.27 -1.01
N MET A 1002 15.90 -62.14 -0.12
CA MET A 1002 16.27 -61.81 1.25
C MET A 1002 17.71 -62.25 1.52
N GLN A 1003 18.55 -61.31 1.97
CA GLN A 1003 19.98 -61.55 2.14
C GLN A 1003 20.52 -60.93 3.44
N ASN A 1004 21.60 -61.52 3.97
CA ASN A 1004 22.49 -60.90 4.97
C ASN A 1004 21.75 -60.44 6.26
N ASN A 1005 21.06 -61.36 6.94
CA ASN A 1005 20.12 -61.11 8.05
C ASN A 1005 18.82 -60.36 7.68
N GLY A 1006 18.48 -60.19 6.40
CA GLY A 1006 17.17 -59.66 5.98
C GLY A 1006 15.98 -60.51 6.48
N GLN A 1007 14.94 -59.86 7.03
CA GLN A 1007 13.84 -60.55 7.72
C GLN A 1007 12.43 -60.20 7.17
N VAL A 1008 11.52 -61.17 7.26
CA VAL A 1008 10.06 -60.97 7.24
C VAL A 1008 9.54 -61.66 8.50
N THR A 1009 9.10 -60.90 9.49
CA THR A 1009 8.83 -61.42 10.84
C THR A 1009 7.51 -60.92 11.40
N VAL A 1010 6.71 -61.83 11.94
CA VAL A 1010 5.62 -61.56 12.88
C VAL A 1010 6.00 -62.13 14.24
N SER A 1011 5.91 -61.33 15.30
CA SER A 1011 6.21 -61.71 16.67
C SER A 1011 5.04 -61.43 17.61
N GLY A 1012 4.78 -62.34 18.56
CA GLY A 1012 3.75 -62.22 19.59
C GLY A 1012 4.32 -62.56 20.97
N THR A 1013 4.71 -61.56 21.76
CA THR A 1013 5.25 -61.78 23.12
C THR A 1013 4.20 -61.60 24.23
N GLY A 1014 3.09 -60.93 23.92
CA GLY A 1014 1.94 -60.77 24.82
C GLY A 1014 0.89 -61.87 24.63
N THR A 1015 -0.32 -61.64 25.15
CA THR A 1015 -1.42 -62.63 25.17
C THR A 1015 -2.27 -62.64 23.89
N GLY A 1016 -2.16 -61.61 23.05
CA GLY A 1016 -2.86 -61.55 21.76
C GLY A 1016 -2.32 -62.56 20.75
N ILE A 1017 -3.14 -62.96 19.78
CA ILE A 1017 -2.73 -63.90 18.72
C ILE A 1017 -1.66 -63.25 17.84
N SER A 1018 -0.55 -63.96 17.61
CA SER A 1018 0.46 -63.57 16.62
C SER A 1018 -0.09 -63.75 15.21
N GLY A 1019 -0.02 -62.71 14.38
CA GLY A 1019 -0.62 -62.68 13.05
C GLY A 1019 0.06 -63.60 12.04
N ASN A 1020 -0.57 -63.74 10.86
CA ASN A 1020 -0.09 -64.64 9.81
C ASN A 1020 0.91 -63.96 8.86
N ILE A 1021 1.68 -64.76 8.12
CA ILE A 1021 2.50 -64.35 6.99
C ILE A 1021 1.95 -65.04 5.74
N ASP A 1022 1.28 -64.29 4.86
CA ASP A 1022 0.81 -64.76 3.55
C ASP A 1022 1.73 -64.21 2.44
N ILE A 1023 2.42 -65.09 1.72
CA ILE A 1023 3.30 -64.74 0.61
C ILE A 1023 2.81 -65.41 -0.67
N SER A 1024 2.49 -64.61 -1.68
CA SER A 1024 2.33 -65.04 -3.07
C SER A 1024 3.54 -64.56 -3.86
N ALA A 1025 4.36 -65.50 -4.33
CA ALA A 1025 5.63 -65.19 -4.97
C ALA A 1025 5.85 -65.97 -6.27
N GLY A 1026 6.59 -65.42 -7.23
CA GLY A 1026 7.15 -66.23 -8.31
C GLY A 1026 8.36 -67.03 -7.83
N SER A 1027 9.31 -66.37 -7.16
CA SER A 1027 10.51 -66.93 -6.50
C SER A 1027 10.64 -66.43 -5.07
N ILE A 1028 11.26 -67.24 -4.21
CA ILE A 1028 11.77 -66.80 -2.90
C ILE A 1028 13.24 -67.23 -2.80
N SER A 1029 14.15 -66.30 -2.51
CA SER A 1029 15.57 -66.58 -2.32
C SER A 1029 16.01 -66.10 -0.94
N LEU A 1030 16.44 -67.02 -0.08
CA LEU A 1030 16.86 -66.78 1.31
C LEU A 1030 18.35 -67.13 1.47
N VAL A 1031 19.20 -66.12 1.65
CA VAL A 1031 20.67 -66.31 1.64
C VAL A 1031 21.32 -65.59 2.82
N ASN A 1032 22.34 -66.19 3.44
CA ASN A 1032 23.14 -65.59 4.52
C ASN A 1032 22.28 -65.12 5.71
N GLN A 1033 21.73 -66.07 6.46
CA GLN A 1033 20.90 -65.84 7.65
C GLN A 1033 19.59 -65.06 7.41
N ALA A 1034 19.03 -65.16 6.20
CA ALA A 1034 17.72 -64.60 5.89
C ALA A 1034 16.60 -65.38 6.63
N ARG A 1035 15.57 -64.69 7.12
CA ARG A 1035 14.57 -65.26 8.04
C ARG A 1035 13.14 -64.89 7.69
N ILE A 1036 12.29 -65.89 7.45
CA ILE A 1036 10.82 -65.74 7.47
C ILE A 1036 10.32 -66.35 8.79
N ARG A 1037 9.71 -65.56 9.67
CA ARG A 1037 9.40 -65.98 11.06
C ARG A 1037 8.01 -65.56 11.52
N ALA A 1038 7.15 -66.49 11.90
CA ALA A 1038 5.90 -66.22 12.62
C ALA A 1038 6.00 -66.87 14.01
N THR A 1039 6.18 -66.07 15.06
CA THR A 1039 6.59 -66.58 16.38
C THR A 1039 5.74 -66.06 17.52
N THR A 1040 5.51 -66.89 18.55
CA THR A 1040 4.72 -66.53 19.73
C THR A 1040 5.37 -66.97 21.05
N ARG A 1041 4.96 -66.38 22.18
CA ARG A 1041 5.38 -66.75 23.54
C ARG A 1041 4.25 -67.14 24.50
N GLN A 1042 2.99 -66.76 24.21
CA GLN A 1042 1.84 -67.00 25.11
C GLN A 1042 0.50 -67.28 24.41
N SER A 1043 0.40 -67.10 23.08
CA SER A 1043 -0.83 -67.34 22.31
C SER A 1043 -0.73 -68.60 21.43
N GLU A 1044 -1.68 -68.81 20.50
CA GLU A 1044 -1.44 -69.73 19.39
C GLU A 1044 -0.51 -69.06 18.35
N GLY A 1045 0.36 -69.86 17.72
CA GLY A 1045 1.38 -69.39 16.78
C GLY A 1045 0.82 -68.93 15.45
N GLY A 1046 1.43 -67.86 14.92
CA GLY A 1046 1.10 -67.30 13.62
C GLY A 1046 1.41 -68.28 12.50
N ASN A 1047 0.51 -68.36 11.51
CA ASN A 1047 0.65 -69.29 10.40
C ASN A 1047 1.49 -68.65 9.29
N ILE A 1048 2.30 -69.44 8.59
CA ILE A 1048 3.01 -69.01 7.39
C ILE A 1048 2.41 -69.76 6.20
N VAL A 1049 1.98 -69.04 5.17
CA VAL A 1049 1.48 -69.62 3.93
C VAL A 1049 2.22 -69.01 2.74
N MET A 1050 2.96 -69.85 2.02
CA MET A 1050 3.69 -69.47 0.81
C MET A 1050 3.07 -70.16 -0.40
N ARG A 1051 2.76 -69.39 -1.44
CA ARG A 1051 2.16 -69.87 -2.70
C ARG A 1051 3.03 -69.44 -3.88
N LEU A 1052 3.63 -70.40 -4.58
CA LEU A 1052 4.50 -70.18 -5.74
C LEU A 1052 3.94 -70.88 -6.99
N SER A 1053 3.14 -70.15 -7.77
CA SER A 1053 2.34 -70.70 -8.87
C SER A 1053 3.10 -70.96 -10.19
N ASN A 1054 4.42 -70.71 -10.25
CA ASN A 1054 5.22 -70.90 -11.46
C ASN A 1054 6.13 -72.14 -11.33
N PRO A 1055 5.94 -73.21 -12.14
CA PRO A 1055 6.70 -74.45 -12.01
C PRO A 1055 8.19 -74.30 -12.35
N ASN A 1056 8.58 -73.27 -13.11
CA ASN A 1056 9.97 -73.04 -13.51
C ASN A 1056 10.80 -72.33 -12.41
N VAL A 1057 10.23 -72.10 -11.23
CA VAL A 1057 10.78 -71.18 -10.23
C VAL A 1057 10.63 -71.73 -8.81
N SER A 1058 11.67 -71.58 -8.00
CA SER A 1058 11.85 -72.31 -6.74
C SER A 1058 11.91 -71.41 -5.50
N ILE A 1059 11.76 -72.05 -4.33
CA ILE A 1059 12.32 -71.54 -3.08
C ILE A 1059 13.79 -71.97 -3.03
N TRP A 1060 14.72 -71.02 -2.96
CA TRP A 1060 16.16 -71.26 -2.83
C TRP A 1060 16.64 -70.83 -1.45
N MET A 1061 17.39 -71.68 -0.76
CA MET A 1061 17.92 -71.42 0.59
C MET A 1061 19.44 -71.69 0.64
N ALA A 1062 20.20 -70.77 1.26
CA ALA A 1062 21.64 -70.89 1.45
C ALA A 1062 22.13 -70.22 2.75
N ASN A 1063 23.21 -70.75 3.31
CA ASN A 1063 23.97 -70.23 4.44
C ASN A 1063 23.11 -69.79 5.65
N ASN A 1064 22.62 -70.76 6.45
CA ASN A 1064 21.95 -70.56 7.74
C ASN A 1064 20.64 -69.76 7.68
N SER A 1065 19.89 -69.88 6.58
CA SER A 1065 18.61 -69.19 6.36
C SER A 1065 17.41 -70.03 6.81
N GLU A 1066 16.33 -69.42 7.30
CA GLU A 1066 15.29 -70.10 8.07
C GLU A 1066 13.86 -69.68 7.68
N ILE A 1067 12.92 -70.63 7.71
CA ILE A 1067 11.48 -70.40 7.69
C ILE A 1067 10.89 -71.03 8.96
N SER A 1068 10.39 -70.23 9.91
CA SER A 1068 10.01 -70.70 11.26
C SER A 1068 8.63 -70.22 11.72
N ALA A 1069 7.74 -71.15 12.06
CA ALA A 1069 6.43 -70.94 12.69
C ALA A 1069 6.46 -71.25 14.21
N GLU A 1070 7.60 -71.05 14.88
CA GLU A 1070 7.89 -71.59 16.21
C GLU A 1070 7.21 -70.89 17.40
N ALA A 1071 6.94 -71.67 18.45
CA ALA A 1071 6.36 -71.21 19.70
C ALA A 1071 7.25 -71.42 20.92
N PHE A 1072 7.40 -70.37 21.73
CA PHE A 1072 8.16 -70.37 22.97
C PHE A 1072 7.20 -70.40 24.17
N GLY A 1073 7.67 -70.85 25.33
CA GLY A 1073 6.81 -70.95 26.52
C GLY A 1073 5.71 -72.00 26.34
N LEU A 1074 4.51 -71.71 26.86
CA LEU A 1074 3.33 -72.60 26.84
C LEU A 1074 2.56 -72.58 25.50
N ALA A 1075 2.99 -71.75 24.55
CA ALA A 1075 2.30 -71.55 23.28
C ALA A 1075 2.41 -72.76 22.33
N ASN A 1076 1.39 -72.94 21.49
CA ASN A 1076 1.37 -73.89 20.38
C ASN A 1076 2.01 -73.26 19.14
N ALA A 1077 2.81 -74.02 18.38
CA ALA A 1077 3.41 -73.54 17.13
C ALA A 1077 2.40 -73.47 15.98
N GLY A 1078 2.62 -72.54 15.04
CA GLY A 1078 1.71 -72.25 13.94
C GLY A 1078 1.78 -73.28 12.80
N MET A 1079 0.81 -73.23 11.88
CA MET A 1079 0.87 -74.01 10.65
C MET A 1079 1.82 -73.36 9.64
N LEU A 1080 2.69 -74.16 9.04
CA LEU A 1080 3.58 -73.75 7.94
C LEU A 1080 3.13 -74.48 6.67
N THR A 1081 2.56 -73.75 5.71
CA THR A 1081 2.12 -74.29 4.41
C THR A 1081 2.97 -73.72 3.28
N ILE A 1082 3.62 -74.60 2.51
CA ILE A 1082 4.27 -74.27 1.24
C ILE A 1082 3.51 -74.98 0.13
N ASP A 1083 2.99 -74.21 -0.81
CA ASP A 1083 2.38 -74.68 -2.05
C ASP A 1083 3.22 -74.15 -3.22
N ALA A 1084 4.19 -74.94 -3.68
CA ALA A 1084 5.09 -74.59 -4.77
C ALA A 1084 4.84 -75.49 -5.99
N ALA A 1085 4.58 -74.86 -7.14
CA ALA A 1085 4.59 -75.57 -8.43
C ALA A 1085 6.03 -75.99 -8.82
N GLY A 1086 7.02 -75.20 -8.41
CA GLY A 1086 8.45 -75.48 -8.59
C GLY A 1086 9.09 -76.20 -7.39
N ALA A 1087 10.42 -76.11 -7.29
CA ALA A 1087 11.21 -76.84 -6.31
C ALA A 1087 11.46 -76.07 -4.99
N ILE A 1088 11.85 -76.81 -3.94
CA ILE A 1088 12.41 -76.26 -2.69
C ILE A 1088 13.85 -76.78 -2.57
N ILE A 1089 14.85 -75.90 -2.62
CA ILE A 1089 16.26 -76.28 -2.78
C ILE A 1089 17.11 -75.60 -1.70
N SER A 1090 17.78 -76.40 -0.88
CA SER A 1090 18.95 -75.94 -0.13
C SER A 1090 20.21 -76.09 -0.99
N ARG A 1091 21.13 -75.14 -0.94
CA ARG A 1091 22.40 -75.19 -1.69
C ARG A 1091 23.27 -76.41 -1.31
N SER A 1092 23.21 -76.84 -0.05
CA SER A 1092 23.89 -78.02 0.49
C SER A 1092 23.22 -78.46 1.78
N LEU A 1093 23.29 -79.75 2.11
CA LEU A 1093 22.90 -80.23 3.45
C LEU A 1093 23.69 -79.49 4.55
N ALA A 1094 24.97 -79.16 4.30
CA ALA A 1094 25.83 -78.47 5.25
C ALA A 1094 25.57 -76.96 5.39
N ASP A 1095 24.61 -76.38 4.67
CA ASP A 1095 24.29 -74.96 4.78
C ASP A 1095 23.43 -74.62 6.03
N ASN A 1096 22.87 -75.63 6.71
CA ASN A 1096 22.00 -75.46 7.89
C ASN A 1096 20.83 -74.50 7.64
N ASN A 1097 20.10 -74.71 6.53
CA ASN A 1097 18.87 -73.98 6.25
C ASN A 1097 17.65 -74.78 6.73
N ASP A 1098 16.83 -74.21 7.61
CA ASP A 1098 15.84 -74.96 8.38
C ASP A 1098 14.40 -74.52 8.05
N ILE A 1099 13.45 -75.45 7.97
CA ILE A 1099 12.01 -75.18 7.80
C ILE A 1099 11.24 -75.80 8.97
N VAL A 1100 10.69 -74.97 9.86
CA VAL A 1100 10.42 -75.39 11.25
C VAL A 1100 9.10 -74.88 11.83
N ALA A 1101 8.51 -75.66 12.74
CA ALA A 1101 7.27 -75.36 13.48
C ALA A 1101 7.32 -75.98 14.90
N ASN A 1102 8.46 -75.84 15.58
CA ASN A 1102 8.70 -76.38 16.92
C ASN A 1102 8.01 -75.57 18.03
N ALA A 1103 7.59 -76.24 19.10
CA ALA A 1103 7.09 -75.64 20.33
C ALA A 1103 7.88 -76.12 21.56
N ILE A 1104 8.14 -75.24 22.53
CA ILE A 1104 8.88 -75.63 23.75
C ILE A 1104 7.98 -76.41 24.72
N TYR A 1105 6.90 -75.81 25.25
CA TYR A 1105 5.99 -76.49 26.20
C TYR A 1105 4.56 -76.68 25.67
N GLY A 1106 4.18 -76.05 24.55
CA GLY A 1106 2.94 -76.35 23.83
C GLY A 1106 3.11 -77.39 22.71
N ARG A 1107 2.08 -77.57 21.89
CA ARG A 1107 2.06 -78.53 20.77
C ARG A 1107 2.89 -78.03 19.59
N GLY A 1108 3.62 -78.93 18.93
CA GLY A 1108 4.28 -78.65 17.65
C GLY A 1108 3.28 -78.36 16.53
N GLY A 1109 3.64 -77.48 15.60
CA GLY A 1109 2.78 -77.00 14.52
C GLY A 1109 2.90 -77.86 13.26
N ASN A 1110 1.84 -77.95 12.47
CA ASN A 1110 1.86 -78.80 11.27
C ASN A 1110 2.62 -78.11 10.13
N ILE A 1111 3.52 -78.86 9.48
CA ILE A 1111 4.22 -78.44 8.25
C ILE A 1111 3.63 -79.21 7.08
N ASN A 1112 3.06 -78.50 6.10
CA ASN A 1112 2.59 -79.06 4.85
C ASN A 1112 3.42 -78.45 3.71
N ALA A 1113 4.24 -79.23 3.03
CA ALA A 1113 5.09 -78.76 1.94
C ALA A 1113 4.83 -79.56 0.65
N THR A 1114 4.23 -78.90 -0.34
CA THR A 1114 4.05 -79.44 -1.69
C THR A 1114 5.01 -78.73 -2.64
N ALA A 1115 5.76 -79.50 -3.42
CA ALA A 1115 6.76 -79.02 -4.39
C ALA A 1115 6.86 -80.00 -5.56
N SER A 1116 7.33 -79.59 -6.74
CA SER A 1116 7.70 -80.56 -7.79
C SER A 1116 8.99 -81.32 -7.46
N LEU A 1117 9.89 -80.73 -6.68
CA LEU A 1117 11.12 -81.37 -6.19
C LEU A 1117 11.58 -80.75 -4.87
N ILE A 1118 12.15 -81.54 -3.96
CA ILE A 1118 12.86 -81.03 -2.77
C ILE A 1118 14.30 -81.56 -2.77
N LEU A 1119 15.28 -80.67 -2.59
CA LEU A 1119 16.72 -81.02 -2.63
C LEU A 1119 17.47 -80.52 -1.40
N ASN A 1120 18.39 -81.36 -0.91
CA ASN A 1120 19.32 -81.07 0.18
C ASN A 1120 18.68 -80.69 1.53
N PHE A 1121 17.51 -81.26 1.83
CA PHE A 1121 16.93 -81.28 3.18
C PHE A 1121 16.88 -82.72 3.71
N ARG A 1122 17.02 -82.89 5.03
CA ARG A 1122 16.74 -84.14 5.73
C ARG A 1122 15.25 -84.27 6.04
N GLU A 1123 14.74 -85.49 5.93
CA GLU A 1123 13.50 -85.88 6.59
C GLU A 1123 13.66 -85.83 8.12
N PHE A 1124 12.56 -85.52 8.81
CA PHE A 1124 12.49 -85.25 10.24
C PHE A 1124 13.19 -86.29 11.14
N GLN A 1125 14.25 -85.88 11.84
CA GLN A 1125 15.05 -86.74 12.72
C GLN A 1125 14.66 -86.66 14.22
N GLY A 1126 13.49 -86.12 14.56
CA GLY A 1126 13.05 -85.96 15.96
C GLY A 1126 13.85 -84.94 16.78
N ARG A 1127 14.69 -84.13 16.13
CA ARG A 1127 15.43 -82.96 16.67
C ARG A 1127 15.89 -82.09 15.50
N ARG A 1128 16.13 -80.78 15.72
CA ARG A 1128 16.98 -79.99 14.78
C ARG A 1128 18.39 -80.60 14.77
N THR A 1129 19.03 -80.53 13.62
CA THR A 1129 20.40 -81.03 13.40
C THR A 1129 21.39 -79.87 13.23
N SER A 1130 22.53 -80.13 12.58
CA SER A 1130 23.44 -79.10 12.06
C SER A 1130 23.51 -79.15 10.53
N GLU A 1131 22.45 -79.65 9.91
CA GLU A 1131 22.24 -79.80 8.47
C GLU A 1131 20.85 -79.27 8.13
N SER A 1132 20.60 -78.92 6.86
CA SER A 1132 19.26 -78.50 6.42
C SER A 1132 18.20 -79.56 6.72
N ASP A 1133 17.18 -79.22 7.52
CA ASP A 1133 16.11 -80.13 7.90
C ASP A 1133 14.72 -79.48 8.01
N PHE A 1134 13.70 -80.36 8.06
CA PHE A 1134 12.33 -80.00 8.44
C PHE A 1134 12.07 -80.47 9.88
N THR A 1135 11.63 -79.59 10.79
CA THR A 1135 11.28 -79.98 12.17
C THR A 1135 9.98 -79.42 12.73
N SER A 1136 9.19 -80.29 13.35
CA SER A 1136 8.04 -79.95 14.19
C SER A 1136 8.10 -80.78 15.48
N LEU A 1137 8.59 -80.15 16.54
CA LEU A 1137 8.83 -80.77 17.83
C LEU A 1137 7.88 -80.21 18.89
N SER A 1138 7.62 -81.01 19.92
CA SER A 1138 7.27 -80.48 21.23
C SER A 1138 8.29 -81.00 22.24
N VAL A 1139 8.78 -80.10 23.11
CA VAL A 1139 9.72 -80.44 24.20
C VAL A 1139 8.99 -80.53 25.56
N SER A 1140 7.66 -80.64 25.53
CA SER A 1140 6.82 -80.57 26.71
C SER A 1140 6.78 -81.88 27.50
N PRO A 1141 6.97 -81.85 28.84
CA PRO A 1141 6.76 -83.00 29.70
C PRO A 1141 5.29 -83.22 30.08
N LEU A 1142 4.36 -82.41 29.55
CA LEU A 1142 2.94 -82.45 29.91
C LEU A 1142 2.19 -83.56 29.15
N PRO A 1143 1.44 -84.46 29.83
CA PRO A 1143 0.65 -85.49 29.16
C PRO A 1143 -0.39 -84.91 28.20
N GLY A 1144 -0.42 -85.42 26.97
CA GLY A 1144 -1.36 -84.99 25.92
C GLY A 1144 -0.83 -83.87 25.01
N VAL A 1145 0.39 -83.38 25.23
CA VAL A 1145 1.09 -82.50 24.27
C VAL A 1145 1.93 -83.35 23.32
N PHE A 1146 1.92 -83.01 22.03
CA PHE A 1146 2.54 -83.80 20.95
C PHE A 1146 3.35 -82.90 19.99
N PRO A 1147 4.30 -83.46 19.22
CA PRO A 1147 4.80 -82.82 18.00
C PRO A 1147 3.67 -82.58 16.98
N GLY A 1148 3.94 -81.74 15.97
CA GLY A 1148 3.06 -81.57 14.81
C GLY A 1148 3.34 -82.61 13.72
N GLU A 1149 2.45 -82.68 12.73
CA GLU A 1149 2.63 -83.53 11.56
C GLU A 1149 3.46 -82.80 10.49
N ILE A 1150 4.33 -83.54 9.79
CA ILE A 1150 5.11 -83.04 8.66
C ILE A 1150 4.69 -83.83 7.42
N ASN A 1151 3.96 -83.19 6.52
CA ASN A 1151 3.47 -83.77 5.28
C ASN A 1151 4.25 -83.17 4.10
N ILE A 1152 5.11 -83.97 3.49
CA ILE A 1152 5.93 -83.58 2.33
C ILE A 1152 5.38 -84.30 1.09
N ASN A 1153 4.97 -83.54 0.07
CA ASN A 1153 4.41 -84.05 -1.17
C ASN A 1153 5.27 -83.59 -2.37
N THR A 1154 6.08 -84.49 -2.92
CA THR A 1154 6.75 -84.27 -4.21
C THR A 1154 5.80 -84.61 -5.35
N LEU A 1155 5.41 -83.63 -6.16
CA LEU A 1155 4.43 -83.78 -7.25
C LEU A 1155 4.90 -84.72 -8.35
N ASP A 1156 6.21 -84.78 -8.61
CA ASP A 1156 6.84 -85.81 -9.44
C ASP A 1156 7.66 -86.77 -8.56
N SER A 1157 7.38 -88.07 -8.66
CA SER A 1157 8.31 -89.10 -8.20
C SER A 1157 9.41 -89.27 -9.27
N PRO A 1158 10.70 -89.11 -8.95
CA PRO A 1158 11.76 -89.21 -9.96
C PRO A 1158 11.85 -90.64 -10.50
N SER A 1159 11.34 -90.85 -11.72
CA SER A 1159 11.65 -92.07 -12.48
C SER A 1159 13.16 -92.18 -12.63
N THR A 1160 13.73 -93.34 -12.35
CA THR A 1160 15.17 -93.57 -12.20
C THR A 1160 15.97 -93.44 -13.51
N GLN A 1161 16.12 -92.22 -14.01
CA GLN A 1161 17.23 -91.84 -14.87
C GLN A 1161 18.43 -91.50 -13.99
N THR A 1162 19.55 -92.16 -14.24
CA THR A 1162 20.84 -91.82 -13.65
C THR A 1162 21.25 -90.41 -14.06
N LEU A 1163 21.44 -89.51 -13.09
CA LEU A 1163 22.14 -88.26 -13.32
C LEU A 1163 23.52 -88.57 -13.93
N PRO A 1164 23.96 -87.88 -15.00
CA PRO A 1164 25.31 -88.03 -15.52
C PRO A 1164 26.37 -87.72 -14.45
N GLU A 1165 27.38 -88.57 -14.35
CA GLU A 1165 28.39 -88.51 -13.27
C GLU A 1165 29.43 -87.38 -13.46
N ASP A 1166 29.36 -86.67 -14.59
CA ASP A 1166 30.18 -85.49 -14.92
C ASP A 1166 29.43 -84.16 -14.67
N LEU A 1167 29.39 -83.73 -13.40
CA LEU A 1167 29.35 -82.31 -13.06
C LEU A 1167 30.70 -81.92 -12.45
N LEU A 1168 31.67 -81.70 -13.33
CA LEU A 1168 33.00 -81.23 -12.98
C LEU A 1168 32.91 -79.89 -12.21
N PRO A 1169 33.67 -79.72 -11.10
CA PRO A 1169 33.64 -78.49 -10.33
C PRO A 1169 34.44 -77.40 -11.03
N ASP A 1170 33.75 -76.48 -11.72
CA ASP A 1170 34.37 -75.25 -12.21
C ASP A 1170 34.98 -74.48 -11.02
N GLN A 1171 36.29 -74.26 -11.09
CA GLN A 1171 37.08 -73.98 -9.90
C GLN A 1171 36.82 -72.59 -9.31
N MET A 1172 36.60 -72.54 -8.00
CA MET A 1172 36.94 -71.33 -7.24
C MET A 1172 38.42 -71.03 -7.43
N ALA A 1173 38.74 -69.96 -8.15
CA ALA A 1173 40.09 -69.43 -8.29
C ALA A 1173 40.58 -68.82 -6.96
N ILE A 1174 40.97 -69.67 -6.01
CA ILE A 1174 41.67 -69.26 -4.79
C ILE A 1174 43.08 -68.83 -5.18
N VAL A 1175 43.25 -67.54 -5.52
CA VAL A 1175 44.56 -66.89 -5.56
C VAL A 1175 44.72 -66.09 -4.28
N CYS A 1176 45.34 -66.72 -3.26
CA CYS A 1176 45.75 -66.01 -2.05
C CYS A 1176 46.97 -65.14 -2.34
N HIS A 1177 46.76 -63.83 -2.53
CA HIS A 1177 47.80 -62.83 -2.32
C HIS A 1177 47.42 -61.89 -1.18
N ALA A 1178 48.22 -61.89 -0.11
CA ALA A 1178 48.13 -60.93 0.97
C ALA A 1178 48.83 -59.63 0.57
N GLY A 1179 48.13 -58.49 0.58
CA GLY A 1179 48.73 -57.22 0.15
C GLY A 1179 47.77 -56.04 0.04
N SER A 1180 47.31 -55.52 1.19
CA SER A 1180 46.96 -54.12 1.48
C SER A 1180 46.49 -53.13 0.37
N ARG A 1181 45.40 -52.41 0.72
CA ARG A 1181 44.86 -51.16 0.12
C ARG A 1181 43.97 -51.33 -1.12
N ALA A 1182 43.01 -50.42 -1.21
CA ALA A 1182 41.98 -50.34 -2.25
C ALA A 1182 42.21 -49.11 -3.13
N GLU A 1183 41.72 -49.16 -4.37
CA GLU A 1183 41.14 -48.00 -5.06
C GLU A 1183 40.19 -48.46 -6.19
N GLN A 1184 39.65 -47.53 -6.99
CA GLN A 1184 38.34 -47.68 -7.65
C GLN A 1184 38.34 -48.12 -9.12
N ARG A 1185 37.20 -48.72 -9.56
CA ARG A 1185 36.66 -48.83 -10.95
C ARG A 1185 37.49 -49.67 -11.94
N SER A 1186 36.91 -50.44 -12.87
CA SER A 1186 35.72 -50.16 -13.68
C SER A 1186 34.97 -51.42 -14.12
N GLU A 1187 33.72 -51.23 -14.52
CA GLU A 1187 32.86 -52.19 -15.23
C GLU A 1187 33.06 -52.09 -16.77
N PHE A 1188 32.75 -53.14 -17.52
CA PHE A 1188 32.72 -53.11 -18.99
C PHE A 1188 31.40 -53.69 -19.53
N VAL A 1189 30.49 -52.79 -19.91
CA VAL A 1189 29.21 -53.15 -20.54
C VAL A 1189 29.25 -52.78 -22.02
N ILE A 1190 28.93 -53.73 -22.90
CA ILE A 1190 28.55 -53.45 -24.29
C ILE A 1190 27.03 -53.64 -24.40
N SER A 1191 26.32 -52.55 -24.65
CA SER A 1191 24.91 -52.54 -25.03
C SER A 1191 24.79 -52.40 -26.55
N GLY A 1192 24.50 -53.51 -27.25
CA GLY A 1192 24.36 -53.52 -28.70
C GLY A 1192 23.88 -54.86 -29.24
N ALA A 1193 23.02 -54.84 -30.25
CA ALA A 1193 22.42 -56.05 -30.82
C ALA A 1193 23.30 -56.70 -31.90
N GLY A 1194 23.49 -58.02 -31.80
CA GLY A 1194 23.82 -58.94 -32.90
C GLY A 1194 25.02 -58.61 -33.80
N GLY A 1195 26.16 -59.28 -33.59
CA GLY A 1195 27.21 -59.32 -34.62
C GLY A 1195 28.51 -60.04 -34.26
N MET A 1196 29.10 -59.75 -33.09
CA MET A 1196 30.46 -60.22 -32.77
C MET A 1196 30.51 -61.63 -32.13
N PRO A 1197 31.60 -62.40 -32.33
CA PRO A 1197 31.76 -63.71 -31.70
C PRO A 1197 32.01 -63.60 -30.19
N THR A 1198 31.57 -64.60 -29.43
CA THR A 1198 31.64 -64.63 -27.96
C THR A 1198 32.97 -65.15 -27.40
N ARG A 1199 33.94 -65.48 -28.25
CA ARG A 1199 35.30 -65.92 -27.86
C ARG A 1199 36.37 -65.34 -28.78
N SER A 1200 37.58 -65.17 -28.24
CA SER A 1200 38.73 -64.69 -29.00
C SER A 1200 39.27 -65.80 -29.92
N GLY A 1201 38.98 -65.69 -31.21
CA GLY A 1201 39.51 -66.60 -32.24
C GLY A 1201 38.67 -66.72 -33.51
N ASP A 1202 37.35 -66.49 -33.41
CA ASP A 1202 36.41 -66.75 -34.51
C ASP A 1202 36.35 -65.62 -35.54
N ALA A 1203 36.12 -65.98 -36.81
CA ALA A 1203 35.98 -65.05 -37.92
C ALA A 1203 34.51 -64.59 -38.12
N MET A 1204 34.33 -63.34 -38.57
CA MET A 1204 33.01 -62.74 -38.75
C MET A 1204 32.44 -62.96 -40.16
N SER A 1205 31.12 -63.21 -40.25
CA SER A 1205 30.35 -63.18 -41.49
C SER A 1205 29.23 -62.15 -41.39
N SER A 1206 28.93 -61.46 -42.50
CA SER A 1206 27.99 -60.34 -42.53
C SER A 1206 26.91 -60.54 -43.58
N GLU A 1207 25.63 -60.55 -43.17
CA GLU A 1207 24.47 -60.16 -43.98
C GLU A 1207 23.24 -59.94 -43.07
N ALA A 1208 22.20 -59.25 -43.56
CA ALA A 1208 21.15 -58.63 -42.75
C ALA A 1208 19.78 -58.60 -43.47
N ILE A 1209 18.84 -57.75 -43.00
CA ILE A 1209 17.53 -57.39 -43.65
C ILE A 1209 16.43 -58.48 -43.43
N ALA A 1210 15.14 -58.23 -43.17
CA ALA A 1210 14.31 -57.01 -42.95
C ALA A 1210 13.15 -57.28 -41.95
N VAL A 1211 12.45 -56.20 -41.54
CA VAL A 1211 11.19 -56.24 -40.78
C VAL A 1211 9.97 -56.27 -41.72
N GLY A 1212 8.90 -56.98 -41.34
CA GLY A 1212 7.58 -56.91 -41.98
C GLY A 1212 6.46 -56.73 -40.95
N LEU A 1213 5.54 -55.79 -41.20
CA LEU A 1213 4.40 -55.46 -40.32
C LEU A 1213 3.09 -56.07 -40.84
N VAL A 1214 2.30 -56.67 -39.95
CA VAL A 1214 0.86 -56.99 -40.16
C VAL A 1214 0.10 -56.69 -38.87
N ALA A 1215 -1.10 -56.12 -38.97
CA ALA A 1215 -1.89 -55.65 -37.82
C ALA A 1215 -2.85 -56.73 -37.23
N PRO A 1216 -3.26 -56.61 -35.95
CA PRO A 1216 -4.22 -57.53 -35.34
C PRO A 1216 -5.69 -57.18 -35.67
N VAL A 1217 -6.56 -58.19 -35.63
CA VAL A 1217 -8.02 -58.06 -35.82
C VAL A 1217 -8.74 -58.17 -34.47
N LEU A 1218 -9.82 -57.39 -34.29
CA LEU A 1218 -10.66 -57.40 -33.09
C LEU A 1218 -11.84 -58.39 -33.20
N PRO A 1219 -12.11 -59.22 -32.16
CA PRO A 1219 -13.42 -59.84 -31.91
C PRO A 1219 -14.35 -58.90 -31.12
N SER A 1220 -15.66 -59.17 -31.14
CA SER A 1220 -16.70 -58.23 -30.68
C SER A 1220 -17.57 -58.73 -29.51
N GLU A 1221 -17.64 -57.91 -28.45
CA GLU A 1221 -18.79 -57.72 -27.52
C GLU A 1221 -19.40 -58.91 -26.72
N PRO A 1222 -20.28 -58.67 -25.72
CA PRO A 1222 -20.41 -57.49 -24.84
C PRO A 1222 -20.53 -57.84 -23.33
N ILE A 1223 -20.17 -56.92 -22.43
CA ILE A 1223 -20.64 -56.93 -21.03
C ILE A 1223 -21.04 -55.51 -20.60
N THR A 1224 -22.23 -55.36 -19.99
CA THR A 1224 -22.81 -54.08 -19.61
C THR A 1224 -22.45 -53.66 -18.17
N LYS A 1225 -22.08 -52.39 -17.99
CA LYS A 1225 -22.20 -51.65 -16.72
C LYS A 1225 -22.64 -50.22 -17.00
N ALA A 1226 -23.58 -49.71 -16.22
CA ALA A 1226 -24.16 -48.39 -16.43
C ALA A 1226 -23.25 -47.27 -15.90
N SER A 1227 -22.80 -46.39 -16.79
CA SER A 1227 -22.13 -45.13 -16.44
C SER A 1227 -23.16 -44.00 -16.35
N LYS A 1228 -23.12 -43.21 -15.26
CA LYS A 1228 -23.95 -42.02 -15.10
C LYS A 1228 -23.33 -40.88 -15.92
N SER A 1229 -24.09 -40.29 -16.86
CA SER A 1229 -23.57 -39.24 -17.74
C SER A 1229 -23.13 -38.00 -16.94
N LEU A 1230 -21.90 -37.55 -17.21
CA LEU A 1230 -21.37 -36.24 -16.80
C LEU A 1230 -21.15 -35.44 -18.07
N SER A 1231 -21.73 -34.23 -18.13
CA SER A 1231 -21.57 -33.31 -19.25
C SER A 1231 -20.11 -32.87 -19.40
N PRO A 1232 -19.62 -32.58 -20.63
CA PRO A 1232 -18.34 -31.90 -20.79
C PRO A 1232 -18.38 -30.51 -20.14
N PRO A 1233 -17.24 -29.97 -19.69
CA PRO A 1233 -17.18 -28.62 -19.13
C PRO A 1233 -17.57 -27.57 -20.18
N LEU A 1234 -18.24 -26.49 -19.75
CA LEU A 1234 -18.44 -25.33 -20.62
C LEU A 1234 -17.10 -24.61 -20.82
N GLU A 1235 -16.79 -24.32 -22.08
CA GLU A 1235 -15.72 -23.39 -22.46
C GLU A 1235 -16.11 -21.97 -22.04
N ILE A 1236 -15.26 -21.31 -21.25
CA ILE A 1236 -15.51 -19.94 -20.76
C ILE A 1236 -15.05 -18.98 -21.86
N VAL A 1237 -16.00 -18.26 -22.47
CA VAL A 1237 -15.73 -17.24 -23.49
C VAL A 1237 -15.79 -15.85 -22.84
N GLU A 1238 -14.71 -15.08 -22.98
CA GLU A 1238 -14.61 -13.73 -22.43
C GLU A 1238 -15.58 -12.74 -23.08
N ALA A 1239 -16.08 -11.77 -22.31
CA ALA A 1239 -17.03 -10.77 -22.78
C ALA A 1239 -16.36 -9.70 -23.66
N GLN A 1240 -16.68 -9.69 -24.95
CA GLN A 1240 -16.03 -8.82 -25.94
C GLN A 1240 -16.68 -7.42 -26.07
N ARG A 1241 -17.90 -7.23 -25.55
CA ARG A 1241 -18.43 -5.87 -25.31
C ARG A 1241 -19.34 -5.79 -24.09
N LEU A 1242 -19.53 -4.55 -23.65
CA LEU A 1242 -20.41 -4.14 -22.57
C LEU A 1242 -21.52 -3.25 -23.16
N ILE A 1243 -22.79 -3.51 -22.83
CA ILE A 1243 -23.95 -2.71 -23.26
C ILE A 1243 -24.87 -2.39 -22.09
N LYS A 1244 -25.40 -1.16 -22.08
CA LYS A 1244 -26.42 -0.72 -21.13
C LYS A 1244 -27.81 -0.99 -21.71
N LEU A 1245 -28.66 -1.67 -20.94
CA LEU A 1245 -30.05 -1.97 -21.31
C LEU A 1245 -30.98 -0.81 -20.95
N SER A 1246 -32.22 -0.86 -21.43
CA SER A 1246 -33.21 0.22 -21.31
C SER A 1246 -33.73 0.47 -19.89
N ASP A 1247 -33.51 -0.47 -18.97
CA ASP A 1247 -33.77 -0.33 -17.53
C ASP A 1247 -32.57 0.27 -16.76
N GLY A 1248 -31.46 0.52 -17.44
CA GLY A 1248 -30.23 1.05 -16.87
C GLY A 1248 -29.23 -0.03 -16.42
N THR A 1249 -29.58 -1.31 -16.45
CA THR A 1249 -28.64 -2.42 -16.14
C THR A 1249 -27.56 -2.55 -17.21
N ILE A 1250 -26.46 -3.22 -16.87
CA ILE A 1250 -25.32 -3.44 -17.77
C ILE A 1250 -25.17 -4.94 -18.04
N ALA A 1251 -25.14 -5.30 -19.32
CA ALA A 1251 -24.95 -6.67 -19.79
C ALA A 1251 -23.61 -6.82 -20.53
N LEU A 1252 -22.89 -7.89 -20.18
CA LEU A 1252 -21.68 -8.36 -20.85
C LEU A 1252 -22.06 -9.32 -21.98
N VAL A 1253 -21.45 -9.17 -23.16
CA VAL A 1253 -21.82 -9.93 -24.36
C VAL A 1253 -20.59 -10.41 -25.12
N ALA A 1254 -20.59 -11.69 -25.48
CA ALA A 1254 -19.69 -12.31 -26.46
C ALA A 1254 -20.48 -12.75 -27.71
N PRO A 1255 -19.89 -12.71 -28.92
CA PRO A 1255 -20.53 -13.20 -30.14
C PRO A 1255 -20.57 -14.73 -30.17
N SER A 1256 -21.73 -15.31 -30.53
CA SER A 1256 -21.89 -16.76 -30.68
C SER A 1256 -21.28 -17.27 -32.00
N ILE A 1257 -20.57 -18.41 -31.94
CA ILE A 1257 -20.10 -19.13 -33.13
C ILE A 1257 -21.32 -19.65 -33.92
N PRO A 1258 -21.45 -19.35 -35.23
CA PRO A 1258 -22.57 -19.83 -36.04
C PRO A 1258 -22.42 -21.32 -36.38
N THR A 1259 -23.23 -22.17 -35.74
CA THR A 1259 -23.35 -23.59 -36.09
C THR A 1259 -24.05 -23.76 -37.44
N GLY A 1260 -23.29 -24.09 -38.48
CA GLY A 1260 -23.82 -24.30 -39.82
C GLY A 1260 -24.67 -25.57 -39.94
N LEU A 1261 -25.91 -25.42 -40.43
CA LEU A 1261 -26.77 -26.53 -40.86
C LEU A 1261 -26.89 -26.54 -42.39
N PRO A 1262 -26.79 -27.70 -43.05
CA PRO A 1262 -27.10 -27.83 -44.47
C PRO A 1262 -28.62 -27.76 -44.73
N VAL A 1263 -29.00 -27.36 -45.95
CA VAL A 1263 -30.39 -27.08 -46.32
C VAL A 1263 -31.15 -28.34 -46.74
N SER A 1264 -32.37 -28.53 -46.23
CA SER A 1264 -33.39 -29.41 -46.80
C SER A 1264 -34.72 -28.65 -46.92
N GLY A 1265 -35.32 -28.61 -48.11
CA GLY A 1265 -36.52 -27.82 -48.39
C GLY A 1265 -37.81 -28.63 -48.53
N CYS A 1266 -38.93 -28.02 -48.12
CA CYS A 1266 -40.33 -28.48 -48.26
C CYS A 1266 -40.70 -29.76 -47.46
N GLN A 1267 -41.95 -29.94 -47.02
CA GLN A 1267 -43.19 -29.22 -47.34
C GLN A 1267 -44.16 -29.09 -46.13
N THR A 1268 -45.09 -28.15 -46.24
CA THR A 1268 -46.23 -27.80 -45.34
C THR A 1268 -47.28 -28.93 -45.18
N PRO A 1269 -48.21 -28.89 -44.19
CA PRO A 1269 -48.66 -27.71 -43.42
C PRO A 1269 -48.45 -27.75 -41.90
#